data_AF-A0A6P0X210-F1
#
_entry.id   AF-A0A6P0X210-F1
#
_cell.length_a   1.000
_cell.length_b   1.000
_cell.length_c   1.000
_cell.angle_alpha   90.00
_cell.angle_beta   90.00
_cell.angle_gamma   90.00
#
_symmetry.space_group_name_H-M   'P 1'
#
loop_
_entity.id
_entity.type
_entity.pdbx_description
1 polymer ?
#
loop_
_entity_poly.entity_id
_entity_poly.type
_entity_poly.pdbx_seq_one_letter_code
_entity_poly.pdbx_strand_id
1 'polypeptide(L)'
;ASGTVDVAGEVGGSVNVLGERVGLFDAKIEASGIDGGGNVRIGGDYQGVGNVPNASYTFVSEDSVITADAIDSGDGGEVIVWGDQVTQFYGSISARGGSEAGDGGLVEVSGKELLIFTGSVDAGASNGQPGTLLLDPENLTISDANAPLVTFLNPDPTVNDFFGVNFSTIAAVGTNVLIGVSGDDPGGIRNAGAAYLFDGETGELLRTFVSPNPGEGNGFGRSVAAFGNNVLIGAFRDDPGGITDAGAVYLFDSSTGELLQTFTSPNPAVNDVFGLPVVAVGKNVLVGARLVDSGGVRNAGAAYLFDGNTGELLQTFNNPDPGINDQFGSSVAGVGSTIFVAAILDDSGGITDSGAVYSFDSSTGELLQTFNNPDPGVLDGFGTSLTTIGTKLILGAVADDTATAIDVGAVYLFDTNTGELLQTINNPNPEVSDGRPSRFGSDITAVGNNVLVGAWGDDTGAVDSGIAYLFDTSTGKLLQTINNPNPTVEDLFGNVVAAIGTNVVVSSPFDDTGAENAGVAYLFPTSFRFNDNPSQTSVIDTSTITNITNTGTDVVMQANSDLTVDRAIITNNPTGEGGAITFQAGRSILINADITTDNGNLNLIANESLTNGVVNAERNPGNAIISVAPGVTINSGTGDTTVILGTGEGLTNNSSGDITLGNLIAGNVEVQNNGANGGGININGAIAADGQVTMLSSGSISTRDITTNTGEVSLTSQNATINTSNGIITTNGGQINFTANSDITTNSLDSSGINSGNITITSQTGSISTRDITTNAGEVSLTSQNATIDTSNGAITTNGGRINFAANSDITTNSLDSSGINSGNITLTSQIGNIFTGDITTNAGEVSLTSQNATIDTSNGIITTNGGRINFAANSDITTNSIDSSGINGGNITLTSQTGKITTGNLTSLGEINGGNILVEASTQITAEQINSSGNSGRGGNVTLDPSGDIQVSWINTQGGTLGGNVDITTASSFRVTDTFTAANGLAASISTIGNNGGGSIIIHHGGNGLIPFDVGNATINGTAGAITSGEFTIAPFQSFPFTYTEGNIQIISIEQPINPVDISEPQQQPSLTPITQQIPNLDVDIAVEEVEGYFTNDFQNHW
;
A
#
# COMPACT_ATOMS: atom_id res chain seq x y z
N ALA A 1 -14.81 -42.64 -8.63
CA ALA A 1 -13.96 -43.67 -9.26
C ALA A 1 -12.82 -44.02 -8.31
N SER A 2 -12.35 -45.25 -8.36
CA SER A 2 -11.12 -45.72 -7.72
C SER A 2 -10.39 -46.64 -8.70
N GLY A 3 -9.08 -46.79 -8.56
CA GLY A 3 -8.25 -47.56 -9.50
C GLY A 3 -7.78 -46.76 -10.72
N THR A 4 -7.28 -47.44 -11.76
CA THR A 4 -6.57 -46.81 -12.88
C THR A 4 -7.40 -46.66 -14.16
N VAL A 5 -7.39 -45.46 -14.74
CA VAL A 5 -7.85 -45.16 -16.10
C VAL A 5 -6.66 -44.67 -16.91
N ASP A 6 -6.27 -45.41 -17.94
CA ASP A 6 -5.09 -45.12 -18.76
C ASP A 6 -5.50 -44.91 -20.22
N VAL A 7 -5.29 -43.70 -20.71
CA VAL A 7 -5.51 -43.25 -22.09
C VAL A 7 -4.24 -42.61 -22.68
N ALA A 8 -3.05 -42.98 -22.18
CA ALA A 8 -1.79 -42.46 -22.69
C ALA A 8 -1.52 -42.89 -24.16
N GLY A 9 -0.78 -42.06 -24.90
CA GLY A 9 -0.53 -42.27 -26.33
C GLY A 9 0.62 -41.45 -26.91
N GLU A 10 0.70 -41.34 -28.25
CA GLU A 10 1.56 -40.32 -28.89
C GLU A 10 1.10 -38.92 -28.51
N VAL A 11 -0.22 -38.69 -28.53
CA VAL A 11 -0.88 -37.58 -27.84
C VAL A 11 -1.84 -38.20 -26.83
N GLY A 12 -1.92 -37.61 -25.64
CA GLY A 12 -2.80 -38.07 -24.57
C GLY A 12 -4.29 -38.10 -24.95
N GLY A 13 -5.02 -39.10 -24.46
CA GLY A 13 -6.46 -39.24 -24.69
C GLY A 13 -7.33 -38.34 -23.79
N SER A 14 -8.65 -38.54 -23.84
CA SER A 14 -9.61 -37.77 -23.04
C SER A 14 -10.35 -38.63 -22.01
N VAL A 15 -10.48 -38.13 -20.78
CA VAL A 15 -11.21 -38.77 -19.67
C VAL A 15 -12.27 -37.82 -19.12
N ASN A 16 -13.52 -38.28 -19.02
CA ASN A 16 -14.62 -37.54 -18.39
C ASN A 16 -15.17 -38.35 -17.22
N VAL A 17 -15.14 -37.79 -16.01
CA VAL A 17 -15.77 -38.35 -14.81
C VAL A 17 -16.85 -37.38 -14.34
N LEU A 18 -18.10 -37.66 -14.69
CA LEU A 18 -19.23 -36.72 -14.56
C LEU A 18 -20.36 -37.31 -13.72
N GLY A 19 -21.08 -36.44 -13.02
CA GLY A 19 -22.26 -36.78 -12.22
C GLY A 19 -22.60 -35.66 -11.24
N GLU A 20 -23.75 -35.76 -10.56
CA GLU A 20 -24.19 -34.75 -9.57
C GLU A 20 -23.21 -34.61 -8.39
N ARG A 21 -22.57 -35.73 -8.01
CA ARG A 21 -21.52 -35.80 -6.99
C ARG A 21 -20.40 -36.68 -7.52
N VAL A 22 -19.22 -36.13 -7.70
CA VAL A 22 -18.05 -36.82 -8.24
C VAL A 22 -17.02 -37.01 -7.13
N GLY A 23 -16.42 -38.19 -7.07
CA GLY A 23 -15.39 -38.51 -6.08
C GLY A 23 -14.30 -39.39 -6.69
N LEU A 24 -13.04 -39.03 -6.53
CA LEU A 24 -11.86 -39.84 -6.82
C LEU A 24 -11.23 -40.28 -5.49
N PHE A 25 -11.10 -41.60 -5.31
CA PHE A 25 -10.56 -42.21 -4.10
C PHE A 25 -9.45 -43.18 -4.51
N ASP A 26 -8.20 -42.87 -4.17
CA ASP A 26 -7.02 -43.65 -4.60
C ASP A 26 -7.11 -44.02 -6.10
N ALA A 27 -7.34 -42.99 -6.92
CA ALA A 27 -7.55 -43.12 -8.36
C ALA A 27 -6.32 -42.65 -9.12
N LYS A 28 -5.94 -43.38 -10.17
CA LYS A 28 -4.90 -42.95 -11.12
C LYS A 28 -5.53 -42.67 -12.48
N ILE A 29 -5.52 -41.43 -12.93
CA ILE A 29 -5.94 -41.03 -14.28
C ILE A 29 -4.69 -40.66 -15.07
N GLU A 30 -4.37 -41.46 -16.08
CA GLU A 30 -3.19 -41.32 -16.92
C GLU A 30 -3.62 -40.92 -18.34
N ALA A 31 -3.32 -39.69 -18.72
CA ALA A 31 -3.63 -39.09 -20.01
C ALA A 31 -2.40 -38.40 -20.63
N SER A 32 -1.19 -38.81 -20.26
CA SER A 32 0.05 -38.26 -20.82
C SER A 32 0.30 -38.71 -22.27
N GLY A 33 1.08 -37.94 -23.03
CA GLY A 33 1.51 -38.32 -24.37
C GLY A 33 2.96 -37.94 -24.66
N ILE A 34 3.58 -38.56 -25.67
CA ILE A 34 4.97 -38.28 -26.08
C ILE A 34 5.08 -36.87 -26.67
N ASP A 35 4.14 -36.53 -27.55
CA ASP A 35 4.11 -35.31 -28.36
C ASP A 35 3.03 -34.30 -27.89
N GLY A 36 2.40 -34.55 -26.74
CA GLY A 36 1.35 -33.68 -26.18
C GLY A 36 0.47 -34.37 -25.13
N GLY A 37 0.08 -33.62 -24.11
CA GLY A 37 -0.82 -34.08 -23.05
C GLY A 37 -2.29 -34.25 -23.49
N GLY A 38 -3.05 -34.98 -22.68
CA GLY A 38 -4.47 -35.27 -22.91
C GLY A 38 -5.44 -34.32 -22.21
N ASN A 39 -6.73 -34.68 -22.19
CA ASN A 39 -7.78 -33.88 -21.54
C ASN A 39 -8.45 -34.67 -20.40
N VAL A 40 -8.54 -34.12 -19.20
CA VAL A 40 -9.19 -34.76 -18.06
C VAL A 40 -10.21 -33.81 -17.45
N ARG A 41 -11.48 -34.22 -17.39
CA ARG A 41 -12.58 -33.45 -16.81
C ARG A 41 -13.26 -34.22 -15.70
N ILE A 42 -13.20 -33.68 -14.50
CA ILE A 42 -13.75 -34.27 -13.28
C ILE A 42 -14.78 -33.31 -12.72
N GLY A 43 -16.05 -33.71 -12.79
CA GLY A 43 -17.15 -32.93 -12.22
C GLY A 43 -17.58 -31.69 -13.02
N GLY A 44 -16.94 -31.30 -14.11
CA GLY A 44 -17.44 -30.18 -14.92
C GLY A 44 -16.55 -29.82 -16.10
N ASP A 45 -16.91 -28.73 -16.77
CA ASP A 45 -16.11 -28.06 -17.81
C ASP A 45 -15.37 -26.86 -17.23
N TYR A 46 -14.50 -26.25 -18.02
CA TYR A 46 -13.75 -25.05 -17.64
C TYR A 46 -14.68 -23.94 -17.10
N GLN A 47 -14.38 -23.41 -15.90
CA GLN A 47 -15.18 -22.44 -15.14
C GLN A 47 -16.65 -22.86 -14.91
N GLY A 48 -16.94 -24.16 -15.01
CA GLY A 48 -18.31 -24.68 -14.97
C GLY A 48 -19.17 -24.24 -16.16
N VAL A 49 -18.59 -23.67 -17.22
CA VAL A 49 -19.31 -23.18 -18.40
C VAL A 49 -19.02 -24.10 -19.58
N GLY A 50 -19.91 -25.06 -19.83
CA GLY A 50 -19.70 -25.99 -20.94
C GLY A 50 -20.89 -26.87 -21.28
N ASN A 51 -20.58 -27.91 -22.06
CA ASN A 51 -21.58 -28.85 -22.58
C ASN A 51 -21.74 -30.10 -21.70
N VAL A 52 -20.82 -30.32 -20.76
CA VAL A 52 -20.91 -31.40 -19.77
C VAL A 52 -21.67 -30.92 -18.53
N PRO A 53 -22.41 -31.80 -17.85
CA PRO A 53 -23.06 -31.44 -16.59
C PRO A 53 -22.02 -31.17 -15.50
N ASN A 54 -22.24 -30.09 -14.74
CA ASN A 54 -21.47 -29.81 -13.54
C ASN A 54 -21.95 -30.68 -12.37
N ALA A 55 -21.01 -31.08 -11.53
CA ALA A 55 -21.25 -31.68 -10.24
C ALA A 55 -21.54 -30.57 -9.23
N SER A 56 -22.47 -30.81 -8.32
CA SER A 56 -22.63 -29.97 -7.14
C SER A 56 -21.44 -30.15 -6.18
N TYR A 57 -20.89 -31.38 -6.10
CA TYR A 57 -19.77 -31.71 -5.22
C TYR A 57 -18.71 -32.53 -5.94
N THR A 58 -17.46 -32.12 -5.84
CA THR A 58 -16.29 -32.87 -6.32
C THR A 58 -15.30 -33.11 -5.18
N PHE A 59 -14.86 -34.36 -5.03
CA PHE A 59 -13.86 -34.77 -4.03
C PHE A 59 -12.72 -35.53 -4.71
N VAL A 60 -11.47 -35.18 -4.41
CA VAL A 60 -10.28 -35.90 -4.88
C VAL A 60 -9.38 -36.19 -3.67
N SER A 61 -9.21 -37.48 -3.34
CA SER A 61 -8.39 -37.89 -2.20
C SER A 61 -6.90 -37.60 -2.39
N GLU A 62 -6.15 -37.52 -1.29
CA GLU A 62 -4.70 -37.31 -1.27
C GLU A 62 -3.93 -38.33 -2.13
N ASP A 63 -4.34 -39.60 -2.08
CA ASP A 63 -3.70 -40.65 -2.87
C ASP A 63 -4.07 -40.66 -4.37
N SER A 64 -4.96 -39.76 -4.81
CA SER A 64 -5.36 -39.70 -6.23
C SER A 64 -4.37 -38.91 -7.06
N VAL A 65 -4.03 -39.44 -8.25
CA VAL A 65 -3.06 -38.87 -9.18
C VAL A 65 -3.70 -38.69 -10.55
N ILE A 66 -3.56 -37.50 -11.13
CA ILE A 66 -4.02 -37.16 -12.48
C ILE A 66 -2.82 -36.67 -13.29
N THR A 67 -2.50 -37.33 -14.40
CA THR A 67 -1.37 -36.98 -15.26
C THR A 67 -1.85 -36.71 -16.69
N ALA A 68 -1.39 -35.62 -17.27
CA ALA A 68 -1.63 -35.20 -18.64
C ALA A 68 -0.36 -34.54 -19.21
N ASP A 69 0.81 -35.10 -18.92
CA ASP A 69 2.10 -34.55 -19.34
C ASP A 69 2.34 -34.75 -20.84
N ALA A 70 3.09 -33.83 -21.45
CA ALA A 70 3.89 -34.13 -22.63
C ALA A 70 5.28 -34.64 -22.19
N ILE A 71 5.74 -35.77 -22.74
CA ILE A 71 6.99 -36.41 -22.29
C ILE A 71 8.21 -35.83 -23.01
N ASP A 72 8.21 -35.80 -24.35
CA ASP A 72 9.38 -35.41 -25.15
C ASP A 72 9.22 -34.02 -25.78
N SER A 73 8.22 -33.83 -26.65
CA SER A 73 8.05 -32.60 -27.46
C SER A 73 6.58 -32.27 -27.69
N GLY A 74 6.01 -31.36 -26.91
CA GLY A 74 4.61 -30.96 -27.03
C GLY A 74 4.10 -30.27 -25.77
N ASP A 75 2.90 -29.73 -25.86
CA ASP A 75 2.32 -28.96 -24.76
C ASP A 75 1.67 -29.90 -23.74
N GLY A 76 1.71 -29.51 -22.46
CA GLY A 76 0.96 -30.16 -21.40
C GLY A 76 -0.55 -30.15 -21.64
N GLY A 77 -1.26 -31.10 -21.03
CA GLY A 77 -2.69 -31.30 -21.24
C GLY A 77 -3.60 -30.33 -20.48
N GLU A 78 -4.91 -30.52 -20.65
CA GLU A 78 -5.95 -29.78 -19.91
C GLU A 78 -6.53 -30.67 -18.81
N VAL A 79 -6.52 -30.21 -17.56
CA VAL A 79 -7.12 -30.90 -16.41
C VAL A 79 -8.07 -29.99 -15.65
N ILE A 80 -9.35 -30.33 -15.63
CA ILE A 80 -10.41 -29.55 -14.97
C ILE A 80 -11.02 -30.37 -13.83
N VAL A 81 -11.00 -29.81 -12.62
CA VAL A 81 -11.68 -30.33 -11.42
C VAL A 81 -12.65 -29.27 -10.92
N TRP A 82 -13.95 -29.52 -11.08
CA TRP A 82 -14.99 -28.52 -10.85
C TRP A 82 -16.12 -29.02 -9.94
N GLY A 83 -16.68 -28.12 -9.13
CA GLY A 83 -17.91 -28.31 -8.37
C GLY A 83 -18.67 -27.00 -8.20
N ASP A 84 -19.99 -26.99 -8.47
CA ASP A 84 -20.84 -25.80 -8.35
C ASP A 84 -21.03 -25.35 -6.89
N GLN A 85 -20.88 -26.26 -5.91
CA GLN A 85 -20.96 -25.92 -4.49
C GLN A 85 -19.62 -26.13 -3.79
N VAL A 86 -19.04 -27.33 -3.91
CA VAL A 86 -17.78 -27.64 -3.24
C VAL A 86 -16.85 -28.44 -4.13
N THR A 87 -15.60 -27.99 -4.20
CA THR A 87 -14.47 -28.82 -4.62
C THR A 87 -13.54 -29.03 -3.43
N GLN A 88 -13.30 -30.29 -3.08
CA GLN A 88 -12.29 -30.69 -2.10
C GLN A 88 -11.17 -31.44 -2.82
N PHE A 89 -10.01 -30.81 -2.96
CA PHE A 89 -8.89 -31.36 -3.70
C PHE A 89 -7.66 -31.54 -2.82
N TYR A 90 -7.29 -32.80 -2.61
CA TYR A 90 -6.13 -33.21 -1.81
C TYR A 90 -5.06 -33.93 -2.66
N GLY A 91 -5.39 -34.32 -3.89
CA GLY A 91 -4.54 -35.17 -4.74
C GLY A 91 -3.42 -34.42 -5.48
N SER A 92 -2.88 -35.04 -6.53
CA SER A 92 -1.84 -34.45 -7.39
C SER A 92 -2.26 -34.40 -8.85
N ILE A 93 -1.94 -33.28 -9.53
CA ILE A 93 -2.09 -33.09 -10.98
C ILE A 93 -0.72 -32.78 -11.58
N SER A 94 -0.41 -33.42 -12.72
CA SER A 94 0.74 -33.07 -13.56
C SER A 94 0.27 -32.83 -15.00
N ALA A 95 0.63 -31.69 -15.57
CA ALA A 95 0.33 -31.31 -16.96
C ALA A 95 1.54 -30.55 -17.55
N ARG A 96 2.72 -31.15 -17.47
CA ARG A 96 3.99 -30.50 -17.85
C ARG A 96 4.20 -30.46 -19.35
N GLY A 97 4.91 -29.44 -19.82
CA GLY A 97 5.42 -29.37 -21.18
C GLY A 97 6.56 -30.37 -21.42
N GLY A 98 6.74 -30.77 -22.68
CA GLY A 98 7.74 -31.76 -23.08
C GLY A 98 9.18 -31.38 -22.68
N SER A 99 10.00 -32.39 -22.35
CA SER A 99 11.35 -32.13 -21.85
C SER A 99 12.28 -31.44 -22.85
N GLU A 100 12.03 -31.58 -24.15
CA GLU A 100 12.83 -30.95 -25.22
C GLU A 100 12.19 -29.67 -25.77
N ALA A 101 10.86 -29.58 -25.79
CA ALA A 101 10.08 -28.43 -26.26
C ALA A 101 8.60 -28.56 -25.87
N GLY A 102 7.90 -27.44 -25.79
CA GLY A 102 6.46 -27.35 -25.56
C GLY A 102 6.11 -26.61 -24.27
N ASP A 103 4.93 -26.01 -24.25
CA ASP A 103 4.43 -25.19 -23.14
C ASP A 103 3.77 -26.07 -22.07
N GLY A 104 3.63 -25.56 -20.85
CA GLY A 104 2.89 -26.24 -19.81
C GLY A 104 1.38 -26.23 -20.08
N GLY A 105 0.66 -27.14 -19.43
CA GLY A 105 -0.77 -27.33 -19.61
C GLY A 105 -1.64 -26.37 -18.80
N LEU A 106 -2.96 -26.48 -19.01
CA LEU A 106 -3.97 -25.76 -18.23
C LEU A 106 -4.54 -26.68 -17.16
N VAL A 107 -4.49 -26.25 -15.91
CA VAL A 107 -5.11 -26.92 -14.78
C VAL A 107 -6.11 -25.98 -14.12
N GLU A 108 -7.33 -26.45 -13.87
CA GLU A 108 -8.31 -25.74 -13.05
C GLU A 108 -8.74 -26.62 -11.88
N VAL A 109 -8.69 -26.06 -10.68
CA VAL A 109 -9.25 -26.69 -9.48
C VAL A 109 -10.10 -25.66 -8.75
N SER A 110 -11.40 -25.65 -9.04
CA SER A 110 -12.31 -24.59 -8.61
C SER A 110 -13.57 -25.16 -7.97
N GLY A 111 -14.03 -24.50 -6.92
CA GLY A 111 -15.35 -24.69 -6.36
C GLY A 111 -16.04 -23.34 -6.39
N LYS A 112 -17.17 -23.23 -7.11
CA LYS A 112 -17.83 -21.95 -7.35
C LYS A 112 -18.20 -21.24 -6.05
N GLU A 113 -18.73 -21.97 -5.08
CA GLU A 113 -19.05 -21.44 -3.74
C GLU A 113 -17.86 -21.64 -2.77
N LEU A 114 -17.38 -22.87 -2.60
CA LEU A 114 -16.26 -23.19 -1.68
C LEU A 114 -15.20 -24.09 -2.33
N LEU A 115 -13.93 -23.66 -2.20
CA LEU A 115 -12.76 -24.45 -2.58
C LEU A 115 -11.95 -24.83 -1.34
N ILE A 116 -11.67 -26.12 -1.19
CA ILE A 116 -10.60 -26.63 -0.32
C ILE A 116 -9.51 -27.18 -1.21
N PHE A 117 -8.32 -26.60 -1.09
CA PHE A 117 -7.19 -26.95 -1.94
C PHE A 117 -5.94 -27.11 -1.09
N THR A 118 -5.49 -28.35 -0.91
CA THR A 118 -4.21 -28.67 -0.27
C THR A 118 -3.37 -29.64 -1.10
N GLY A 119 -3.84 -29.97 -2.31
CA GLY A 119 -3.13 -30.84 -3.24
C GLY A 119 -1.99 -30.14 -3.99
N SER A 120 -1.34 -30.87 -4.89
CA SER A 120 -0.23 -30.37 -5.70
C SER A 120 -0.57 -30.30 -7.18
N VAL A 121 0.01 -29.31 -7.86
CA VAL A 121 -0.11 -29.12 -9.31
C VAL A 121 1.27 -28.79 -9.88
N ASP A 122 1.66 -29.49 -10.93
CA ASP A 122 2.85 -29.18 -11.72
C ASP A 122 2.47 -29.08 -13.21
N ALA A 123 2.43 -27.86 -13.71
CA ALA A 123 2.29 -27.53 -15.12
C ALA A 123 3.53 -26.78 -15.62
N GLY A 124 4.70 -27.01 -15.01
CA GLY A 124 5.95 -26.39 -15.43
C GLY A 124 6.39 -26.84 -16.83
N ALA A 125 7.20 -26.02 -17.48
CA ALA A 125 7.79 -26.32 -18.79
C ALA A 125 9.22 -25.80 -18.87
N SER A 126 10.22 -26.68 -18.75
CA SER A 126 11.63 -26.27 -18.69
C SER A 126 12.17 -25.62 -19.97
N ASN A 127 11.50 -25.83 -21.12
CA ASN A 127 11.90 -25.33 -22.44
C ASN A 127 10.74 -24.64 -23.19
N GLY A 128 9.69 -24.21 -22.47
CA GLY A 128 8.51 -23.54 -23.01
C GLY A 128 7.99 -22.45 -22.07
N GLN A 129 6.79 -21.95 -22.33
CA GLN A 129 6.07 -21.12 -21.38
C GLN A 129 5.49 -21.97 -20.25
N PRO A 130 5.48 -21.47 -19.01
CA PRO A 130 4.72 -22.07 -17.92
C PRO A 130 3.27 -22.39 -18.29
N GLY A 131 2.78 -23.51 -17.78
CA GLY A 131 1.35 -23.78 -17.70
C GLY A 131 0.72 -23.06 -16.52
N THR A 132 -0.61 -23.12 -16.42
CA THR A 132 -1.38 -22.33 -15.45
C THR A 132 -2.23 -23.21 -14.56
N LEU A 133 -2.24 -22.92 -13.25
CA LEU A 133 -3.28 -23.32 -12.32
C LEU A 133 -4.28 -22.17 -12.12
N LEU A 134 -5.56 -22.43 -12.40
CA LEU A 134 -6.67 -21.54 -12.08
C LEU A 134 -7.42 -22.01 -10.83
N LEU A 135 -7.66 -21.09 -9.90
CA LEU A 135 -8.48 -21.24 -8.71
C LEU A 135 -9.55 -20.13 -8.70
N ASP A 136 -10.85 -20.47 -8.72
CA ASP A 136 -11.95 -19.50 -8.88
C ASP A 136 -13.08 -19.61 -7.81
N PRO A 137 -12.84 -19.29 -6.53
CA PRO A 137 -13.88 -19.27 -5.48
C PRO A 137 -14.60 -17.90 -5.34
N GLU A 138 -15.67 -17.82 -4.54
CA GLU A 138 -16.34 -16.54 -4.24
C GLU A 138 -15.42 -15.51 -3.55
N ASN A 139 -14.75 -15.93 -2.45
CA ASN A 139 -13.73 -15.15 -1.75
C ASN A 139 -12.51 -16.04 -1.50
N LEU A 140 -11.31 -15.44 -1.50
CA LEU A 140 -10.05 -16.15 -1.27
C LEU A 140 -9.17 -15.43 -0.24
N THR A 141 -8.69 -16.17 0.75
CA THR A 141 -7.65 -15.72 1.67
C THR A 141 -6.45 -16.65 1.58
N ILE A 142 -5.27 -16.08 1.33
CA ILE A 142 -3.99 -16.78 1.44
C ILE A 142 -3.47 -16.56 2.87
N SER A 143 -3.55 -17.61 3.68
CA SER A 143 -3.18 -17.60 5.10
C SER A 143 -2.83 -19.02 5.54
N ASP A 144 -2.56 -19.26 6.81
CA ASP A 144 -2.38 -20.62 7.31
C ASP A 144 -3.77 -21.29 7.39
N ALA A 145 -3.96 -22.44 6.74
CA ALA A 145 -5.29 -23.10 6.65
C ALA A 145 -5.91 -23.50 8.00
N ASN A 146 -5.10 -23.45 9.07
CA ASN A 146 -5.46 -23.67 10.45
C ASN A 146 -5.48 -22.37 11.28
N ALA A 147 -5.62 -21.20 10.67
CA ALA A 147 -5.76 -19.96 11.44
C ALA A 147 -7.09 -19.94 12.23
N PRO A 148 -7.09 -19.41 13.46
CA PRO A 148 -8.31 -19.30 14.24
C PRO A 148 -9.26 -18.27 13.63
N LEU A 149 -10.56 -18.58 13.58
CA LEU A 149 -11.65 -17.66 13.24
C LEU A 149 -11.74 -16.52 14.26
N VAL A 150 -11.57 -16.85 15.54
CA VAL A 150 -11.67 -15.91 16.67
C VAL A 150 -10.64 -16.30 17.74
N THR A 151 -10.01 -15.31 18.34
CA THR A 151 -9.17 -15.48 19.54
C THR A 151 -9.88 -14.86 20.74
N PHE A 152 -10.19 -15.68 21.75
CA PHE A 152 -10.78 -15.25 23.02
C PHE A 152 -9.68 -14.99 24.04
N LEU A 153 -9.54 -13.74 24.45
CA LEU A 153 -8.61 -13.31 25.48
C LEU A 153 -9.30 -13.27 26.85
N ASN A 154 -8.55 -13.54 27.91
CA ASN A 154 -9.01 -13.26 29.27
C ASN A 154 -9.33 -11.74 29.40
N PRO A 155 -10.57 -11.35 29.74
CA PRO A 155 -10.94 -9.94 29.85
C PRO A 155 -10.27 -9.20 31.01
N ASP A 156 -9.79 -9.92 32.03
CA ASP A 156 -9.07 -9.38 33.18
C ASP A 156 -7.82 -10.23 33.47
N PRO A 157 -6.78 -10.16 32.61
CA PRO A 157 -5.66 -11.09 32.70
C PRO A 157 -4.75 -10.78 33.91
N THR A 158 -4.68 -11.72 34.84
CA THR A 158 -3.70 -11.74 35.93
C THR A 158 -2.79 -12.97 35.85
N VAL A 159 -1.72 -12.95 36.64
CA VAL A 159 -0.68 -13.99 36.61
C VAL A 159 -1.25 -15.30 37.16
N ASN A 160 -1.20 -16.37 36.37
CA ASN A 160 -1.72 -17.71 36.69
C ASN A 160 -3.25 -17.81 36.80
N ASP A 161 -4.00 -17.08 35.97
CA ASP A 161 -5.46 -17.23 35.87
C ASP A 161 -5.87 -18.51 35.13
N PHE A 162 -5.03 -18.95 34.19
CA PHE A 162 -5.19 -20.15 33.38
C PHE A 162 -6.54 -20.22 32.64
N PHE A 163 -6.79 -19.27 31.74
CA PHE A 163 -8.02 -19.17 30.96
C PHE A 163 -8.30 -20.45 30.16
N GLY A 164 -9.44 -21.10 30.43
CA GLY A 164 -9.86 -22.33 29.73
C GLY A 164 -9.08 -23.59 30.12
N VAL A 165 -8.74 -23.79 31.40
CA VAL A 165 -7.91 -24.90 31.89
C VAL A 165 -8.68 -26.09 32.51
N ASN A 166 -8.47 -27.30 31.97
CA ASN A 166 -8.98 -28.60 32.43
C ASN A 166 -10.52 -28.69 32.66
N PHE A 167 -11.08 -29.91 32.85
CA PHE A 167 -12.45 -30.16 33.37
C PHE A 167 -13.63 -29.44 32.66
N SER A 168 -13.69 -29.49 31.33
CA SER A 168 -14.81 -28.93 30.54
C SER A 168 -15.10 -27.46 30.89
N THR A 169 -14.06 -26.64 31.01
CA THR A 169 -14.16 -25.19 31.24
C THR A 169 -14.67 -24.40 30.04
N ILE A 170 -14.97 -25.06 28.91
CA ILE A 170 -15.51 -24.41 27.70
C ILE A 170 -16.80 -25.10 27.29
N ALA A 171 -17.86 -24.33 27.05
CA ALA A 171 -19.15 -24.83 26.56
C ALA A 171 -19.80 -23.89 25.54
N ALA A 172 -20.48 -24.45 24.55
CA ALA A 172 -21.29 -23.67 23.61
C ALA A 172 -22.69 -23.40 24.17
N VAL A 173 -23.07 -22.13 24.21
CA VAL A 173 -24.38 -21.65 24.68
C VAL A 173 -25.12 -21.05 23.48
N GLY A 174 -25.85 -21.88 22.75
CA GLY A 174 -26.36 -21.50 21.43
C GLY A 174 -25.22 -21.25 20.46
N THR A 175 -25.08 -20.02 19.95
CA THR A 175 -23.99 -19.57 19.08
C THR A 175 -22.87 -18.84 19.82
N ASN A 176 -22.87 -18.85 21.16
CA ASN A 176 -21.90 -18.16 22.01
C ASN A 176 -20.99 -19.14 22.72
N VAL A 177 -19.83 -18.66 23.18
CA VAL A 177 -18.82 -19.48 23.86
C VAL A 177 -18.73 -19.06 25.33
N LEU A 178 -18.98 -19.98 26.25
CA LEU A 178 -18.76 -19.80 27.68
C LEU A 178 -17.42 -20.39 28.07
N ILE A 179 -16.55 -19.58 28.69
CA ILE A 179 -15.22 -19.99 29.14
C ILE A 179 -15.08 -19.70 30.63
N GLY A 180 -14.76 -20.73 31.40
CA GLY A 180 -14.48 -20.65 32.82
C GLY A 180 -13.00 -20.39 33.12
N VAL A 181 -12.75 -19.59 34.15
CA VAL A 181 -11.41 -19.13 34.55
C VAL A 181 -11.31 -19.26 36.06
N SER A 182 -10.96 -20.45 36.54
CA SER A 182 -10.96 -20.74 37.98
C SER A 182 -9.87 -20.01 38.78
N GLY A 183 -8.83 -19.51 38.11
CA GLY A 183 -7.75 -18.75 38.73
C GLY A 183 -8.03 -17.25 38.88
N ASP A 184 -9.10 -16.76 38.25
CA ASP A 184 -9.40 -15.33 38.23
C ASP A 184 -9.71 -14.76 39.63
N ASP A 185 -9.50 -13.46 39.78
CA ASP A 185 -9.52 -12.72 41.03
C ASP A 185 -10.67 -11.69 41.11
N PRO A 186 -11.95 -12.06 40.86
CA PRO A 186 -13.04 -11.09 40.79
C PRO A 186 -13.21 -10.33 42.10
N GLY A 187 -13.24 -9.00 42.00
CA GLY A 187 -13.31 -8.11 43.16
C GLY A 187 -12.05 -8.16 44.05
N GLY A 188 -10.93 -8.67 43.53
CA GLY A 188 -9.65 -8.80 44.22
C GLY A 188 -9.56 -9.99 45.17
N ILE A 189 -10.45 -10.98 45.06
CA ILE A 189 -10.44 -12.18 45.89
C ILE A 189 -9.68 -13.28 45.15
N ARG A 190 -8.50 -13.61 45.67
CA ARG A 190 -7.55 -14.52 45.01
C ARG A 190 -8.16 -15.88 44.63
N ASN A 191 -8.09 -16.27 43.36
CA ASN A 191 -8.60 -17.53 42.79
C ASN A 191 -10.06 -17.82 43.17
N ALA A 192 -10.89 -16.78 43.33
CA ALA A 192 -12.33 -16.98 43.53
C ALA A 192 -12.98 -17.53 42.26
N GLY A 193 -12.42 -17.19 41.10
CA GLY A 193 -12.78 -17.68 39.78
C GLY A 193 -13.96 -16.94 39.16
N ALA A 194 -13.98 -16.92 37.83
CA ALA A 194 -15.01 -16.28 37.01
C ALA A 194 -15.41 -17.17 35.82
N ALA A 195 -16.46 -16.79 35.11
CA ALA A 195 -16.74 -17.31 33.79
C ALA A 195 -17.20 -16.19 32.85
N TYR A 196 -16.81 -16.29 31.58
CA TYR A 196 -17.00 -15.28 30.56
C TYR A 196 -17.78 -15.87 29.39
N LEU A 197 -18.86 -15.22 28.99
CA LEU A 197 -19.62 -15.57 27.80
C LEU A 197 -19.27 -14.59 26.69
N PHE A 198 -18.74 -15.12 25.60
CA PHE A 198 -18.37 -14.39 24.40
C PHE A 198 -19.33 -14.65 23.26
N ASP A 199 -19.49 -13.67 22.40
CA ASP A 199 -20.10 -13.83 21.10
C ASP A 199 -19.22 -14.75 20.23
N GLY A 200 -19.80 -15.84 19.73
CA GLY A 200 -19.04 -16.86 19.01
C GLY A 200 -18.67 -16.50 17.58
N GLU A 201 -19.18 -15.37 17.05
CA GLU A 201 -18.88 -14.89 15.70
C GLU A 201 -17.84 -13.76 15.74
N THR A 202 -18.00 -12.82 16.66
CA THR A 202 -17.18 -11.60 16.74
C THR A 202 -16.08 -11.67 17.80
N GLY A 203 -16.20 -12.57 18.78
CA GLY A 203 -15.31 -12.63 19.95
C GLY A 203 -15.59 -11.58 21.02
N GLU A 204 -16.64 -10.77 20.87
CA GLU A 204 -16.96 -9.74 21.86
C GLU A 204 -17.45 -10.35 23.20
N LEU A 205 -16.99 -9.80 24.32
CA LEU A 205 -17.48 -10.20 25.63
C LEU A 205 -18.94 -9.78 25.83
N LEU A 206 -19.83 -10.76 26.02
CA LEU A 206 -21.26 -10.53 26.26
C LEU A 206 -21.58 -10.42 27.75
N ARG A 207 -20.97 -11.29 28.59
CA ARG A 207 -21.24 -11.37 30.03
C ARG A 207 -20.06 -11.91 30.84
N THR A 208 -19.97 -11.43 32.06
CA THR A 208 -19.12 -11.98 33.12
C THR A 208 -20.00 -12.52 34.24
N PHE A 209 -19.70 -13.73 34.71
CA PHE A 209 -20.34 -14.39 35.84
C PHE A 209 -19.33 -14.55 36.96
N VAL A 210 -19.77 -14.26 38.17
CA VAL A 210 -18.98 -14.41 39.40
C VAL A 210 -19.80 -15.19 40.42
N SER A 211 -19.12 -15.90 41.33
CA SER A 211 -19.80 -16.61 42.41
C SER A 211 -20.66 -15.64 43.24
N PRO A 212 -21.90 -16.03 43.64
CA PRO A 212 -22.69 -15.28 44.61
C PRO A 212 -22.03 -15.17 45.99
N ASN A 213 -21.13 -16.12 46.30
CA ASN A 213 -20.34 -16.15 47.53
C ASN A 213 -18.85 -16.35 47.15
N PRO A 214 -18.14 -15.32 46.69
CA PRO A 214 -16.75 -15.48 46.29
C PRO A 214 -15.87 -15.72 47.52
N GLY A 215 -15.20 -16.86 47.57
CA GLY A 215 -14.19 -17.20 48.57
C GLY A 215 -12.83 -17.47 47.91
N GLU A 216 -11.76 -17.26 48.68
CA GLU A 216 -10.39 -17.46 48.21
C GLU A 216 -10.17 -18.92 47.80
N GLY A 217 -9.79 -19.16 46.54
CA GLY A 217 -9.51 -20.49 46.01
C GLY A 217 -10.74 -21.39 45.77
N ASN A 218 -11.96 -20.85 45.81
CA ASN A 218 -13.20 -21.61 45.57
C ASN A 218 -13.34 -22.07 44.11
N GLY A 219 -12.62 -21.44 43.17
CA GLY A 219 -12.48 -21.90 41.80
C GLY A 219 -13.79 -21.94 41.02
N PHE A 220 -14.63 -20.91 41.14
CA PHE A 220 -15.80 -20.73 40.28
C PHE A 220 -15.38 -20.70 38.81
N GLY A 221 -16.13 -21.38 37.94
CA GLY A 221 -15.74 -21.52 36.53
C GLY A 221 -14.83 -22.71 36.26
N ARG A 222 -14.54 -23.60 37.23
CA ARG A 222 -13.71 -24.80 36.98
C ARG A 222 -14.39 -25.85 36.09
N SER A 223 -15.70 -25.78 35.93
CA SER A 223 -16.47 -26.57 34.98
C SER A 223 -17.70 -25.79 34.57
N VAL A 224 -18.04 -25.83 33.28
CA VAL A 224 -19.18 -25.10 32.74
C VAL A 224 -19.99 -25.97 31.80
N ALA A 225 -21.29 -25.71 31.71
CA ALA A 225 -22.17 -26.38 30.75
C ALA A 225 -23.31 -25.47 30.31
N ALA A 226 -23.80 -25.66 29.10
CA ALA A 226 -25.04 -25.04 28.65
C ALA A 226 -26.25 -25.79 29.22
N PHE A 227 -27.26 -25.04 29.66
CA PHE A 227 -28.55 -25.57 30.11
C PHE A 227 -29.68 -24.85 29.37
N GLY A 228 -30.10 -25.42 28.24
CA GLY A 228 -30.95 -24.70 27.29
C GLY A 228 -30.25 -23.43 26.80
N ASN A 229 -30.85 -22.26 27.04
CA ASN A 229 -30.23 -20.96 26.71
C ASN A 229 -29.42 -20.39 27.88
N ASN A 230 -29.37 -21.06 29.03
CA ASN A 230 -28.75 -20.59 30.27
C ASN A 230 -27.41 -21.30 30.52
N VAL A 231 -26.70 -20.88 31.58
CA VAL A 231 -25.35 -21.37 31.87
C VAL A 231 -25.26 -22.01 33.26
N LEU A 232 -24.66 -23.19 33.33
CA LEU A 232 -24.27 -23.86 34.56
C LEU A 232 -22.78 -23.62 34.80
N ILE A 233 -22.43 -23.23 36.01
CA ILE A 233 -21.05 -22.96 36.40
C ILE A 233 -20.76 -23.64 37.75
N GLY A 234 -19.75 -24.50 37.76
CA GLY A 234 -19.25 -25.19 38.93
C GLY A 234 -18.26 -24.33 39.73
N ALA A 235 -18.40 -24.38 41.05
CA ALA A 235 -17.45 -23.86 42.04
C ALA A 235 -17.11 -25.00 42.99
N PHE A 236 -16.21 -25.87 42.55
CA PHE A 236 -15.96 -27.16 43.20
C PHE A 236 -15.39 -27.04 44.62
N ARG A 237 -14.87 -25.88 45.01
CA ARG A 237 -14.35 -25.59 46.36
C ARG A 237 -15.15 -24.54 47.10
N ASP A 238 -16.36 -24.25 46.65
CA ASP A 238 -17.24 -23.38 47.40
C ASP A 238 -17.63 -24.00 48.75
N ASP A 239 -18.04 -23.15 49.69
CA ASP A 239 -18.32 -23.50 51.09
C ASP A 239 -19.83 -23.42 51.42
N PRO A 240 -20.70 -24.21 50.77
CA PRO A 240 -22.14 -24.14 51.01
C PRO A 240 -22.45 -24.45 52.48
N GLY A 241 -23.19 -23.53 53.12
CA GLY A 241 -23.49 -23.64 54.55
C GLY A 241 -22.26 -23.53 55.47
N GLY A 242 -21.12 -23.04 54.96
CA GLY A 242 -19.85 -22.90 55.68
C GLY A 242 -19.03 -24.19 55.80
N ILE A 243 -19.30 -25.18 54.94
CA ILE A 243 -18.58 -26.46 54.94
C ILE A 243 -17.45 -26.39 53.92
N THR A 244 -16.21 -26.39 54.42
CA THR A 244 -14.99 -26.19 53.63
C THR A 244 -14.89 -27.13 52.43
N ASP A 245 -14.73 -26.58 51.24
CA ASP A 245 -14.48 -27.29 49.98
C ASP A 245 -15.54 -28.36 49.65
N ALA A 246 -16.79 -28.19 50.11
CA ALA A 246 -17.87 -29.13 49.80
C ALA A 246 -18.36 -28.98 48.34
N GLY A 247 -18.26 -27.77 47.77
CA GLY A 247 -18.54 -27.46 46.38
C GLY A 247 -20.01 -27.17 46.07
N ALA A 248 -20.24 -26.37 45.02
CA ALA A 248 -21.56 -25.96 44.55
C ALA A 248 -21.61 -25.81 43.02
N VAL A 249 -22.82 -25.82 42.46
CA VAL A 249 -23.09 -25.49 41.05
C VAL A 249 -24.16 -24.41 40.98
N TYR A 250 -23.98 -23.46 40.08
CA TYR A 250 -24.85 -22.30 39.91
C TYR A 250 -25.44 -22.27 38.50
N LEU A 251 -26.75 -22.08 38.39
CA LEU A 251 -27.45 -21.82 37.12
C LEU A 251 -27.74 -20.33 37.00
N PHE A 252 -27.26 -19.70 35.94
CA PHE A 252 -27.51 -18.29 35.63
C PHE A 252 -28.28 -18.13 34.33
N ASP A 253 -29.09 -17.08 34.27
CA ASP A 253 -29.63 -16.58 33.02
C ASP A 253 -28.50 -15.99 32.18
N SER A 254 -28.29 -16.50 30.97
CA SER A 254 -27.18 -16.05 30.12
C SER A 254 -27.36 -14.63 29.60
N SER A 255 -28.62 -14.17 29.48
CA SER A 255 -28.99 -12.91 28.85
C SER A 255 -29.03 -11.75 29.84
N THR A 256 -29.36 -12.02 31.11
CA THR A 256 -29.43 -11.01 32.18
C THR A 256 -28.23 -11.10 33.12
N GLY A 257 -27.68 -12.29 33.36
CA GLY A 257 -26.69 -12.56 34.40
C GLY A 257 -27.30 -12.89 35.76
N GLU A 258 -28.63 -13.03 35.86
CA GLU A 258 -29.30 -13.32 37.13
C GLU A 258 -29.11 -14.78 37.56
N LEU A 259 -28.83 -14.99 38.85
CA LEU A 259 -28.80 -16.34 39.43
C LEU A 259 -30.21 -16.92 39.47
N LEU A 260 -30.40 -18.08 38.85
CA LEU A 260 -31.68 -18.79 38.79
C LEU A 260 -31.78 -19.90 39.83
N GLN A 261 -30.70 -20.67 40.03
CA GLN A 261 -30.70 -21.83 40.93
C GLN A 261 -29.29 -22.12 41.46
N THR A 262 -29.22 -22.66 42.68
CA THR A 262 -27.99 -23.24 43.26
C THR A 262 -28.23 -24.73 43.55
N PHE A 263 -27.27 -25.57 43.20
CA PHE A 263 -27.26 -26.99 43.50
C PHE A 263 -26.10 -27.29 44.45
N THR A 264 -26.38 -28.05 45.50
CA THR A 264 -25.39 -28.47 46.50
C THR A 264 -25.51 -29.97 46.72
N SER A 265 -24.43 -30.60 47.17
CA SER A 265 -24.47 -31.98 47.65
C SER A 265 -25.62 -32.16 48.66
N PRO A 266 -26.41 -33.25 48.60
CA PRO A 266 -27.45 -33.53 49.59
C PRO A 266 -26.90 -33.76 51.00
N ASN A 267 -25.66 -34.23 51.10
CA ASN A 267 -24.94 -34.47 52.35
C ASN A 267 -23.53 -33.86 52.23
N PRO A 268 -23.39 -32.53 52.28
CA PRO A 268 -22.11 -31.87 52.08
C PRO A 268 -21.14 -32.24 53.21
N ALA A 269 -19.94 -32.70 52.86
CA ALA A 269 -18.83 -32.92 53.76
C ALA A 269 -17.57 -32.18 53.26
N VAL A 270 -16.59 -32.06 54.16
CA VAL A 270 -15.37 -31.32 53.91
C VAL A 270 -14.56 -32.00 52.80
N ASN A 271 -14.16 -31.24 51.77
CA ASN A 271 -13.42 -31.69 50.58
C ASN A 271 -14.16 -32.62 49.61
N ASP A 272 -15.50 -32.70 49.64
CA ASP A 272 -16.28 -33.55 48.72
C ASP A 272 -16.14 -33.14 47.24
N VAL A 273 -15.77 -31.88 46.98
CA VAL A 273 -15.59 -31.26 45.65
C VAL A 273 -16.77 -31.45 44.68
N PHE A 274 -17.99 -31.24 45.16
CA PHE A 274 -19.19 -31.28 44.34
C PHE A 274 -19.17 -30.17 43.27
N GLY A 275 -19.52 -30.50 42.02
CA GLY A 275 -19.55 -29.51 40.93
C GLY A 275 -18.27 -29.46 40.10
N LEU A 276 -17.40 -30.47 40.22
CA LEU A 276 -16.16 -30.53 39.46
C LEU A 276 -16.38 -30.94 37.99
N PRO A 277 -17.23 -31.94 37.67
CA PRO A 277 -17.89 -31.94 36.37
C PRO A 277 -19.39 -31.68 36.53
N VAL A 278 -19.93 -30.78 35.70
CA VAL A 278 -21.36 -30.52 35.58
C VAL A 278 -21.80 -30.65 34.13
N VAL A 279 -22.90 -31.35 33.87
CA VAL A 279 -23.49 -31.46 32.53
C VAL A 279 -25.02 -31.38 32.59
N ALA A 280 -25.63 -30.85 31.53
CA ALA A 280 -27.08 -30.90 31.36
C ALA A 280 -27.49 -32.25 30.75
N VAL A 281 -28.51 -32.89 31.33
CA VAL A 281 -29.11 -34.12 30.80
C VAL A 281 -30.60 -33.86 30.56
N GLY A 282 -30.93 -33.44 29.34
CA GLY A 282 -32.26 -32.96 29.01
C GLY A 282 -32.63 -31.73 29.85
N LYS A 283 -33.65 -31.85 30.70
CA LYS A 283 -34.08 -30.78 31.64
C LYS A 283 -33.47 -30.88 33.04
N ASN A 284 -32.59 -31.86 33.25
CA ASN A 284 -31.98 -32.17 34.54
C ASN A 284 -30.50 -31.77 34.53
N VAL A 285 -29.90 -31.69 35.70
CA VAL A 285 -28.48 -31.35 35.90
C VAL A 285 -27.79 -32.53 36.57
N LEU A 286 -26.76 -33.07 35.93
CA LEU A 286 -25.93 -34.14 36.47
C LEU A 286 -24.62 -33.53 36.99
N VAL A 287 -24.29 -33.84 38.23
CA VAL A 287 -23.11 -33.29 38.91
C VAL A 287 -22.27 -34.41 39.51
N GLY A 288 -20.98 -34.43 39.17
CA GLY A 288 -20.00 -35.33 39.79
C GLY A 288 -19.43 -34.76 41.09
N ALA A 289 -19.08 -35.67 42.00
CA ALA A 289 -18.41 -35.37 43.26
C ALA A 289 -17.42 -36.50 43.59
N ARG A 290 -16.24 -36.41 42.99
CA ARG A 290 -15.28 -37.53 42.95
C ARG A 290 -14.61 -37.87 44.28
N LEU A 291 -14.62 -36.96 45.26
CA LEU A 291 -13.98 -37.17 46.57
C LEU A 291 -14.98 -37.50 47.68
N VAL A 292 -16.26 -37.65 47.35
CA VAL A 292 -17.26 -38.08 48.34
C VAL A 292 -16.93 -39.46 48.87
N ASP A 293 -17.01 -39.63 50.19
CA ASP A 293 -16.85 -40.91 50.90
C ASP A 293 -18.10 -41.80 50.74
N SER A 294 -18.49 -42.11 49.50
CA SER A 294 -19.69 -42.87 49.18
C SER A 294 -19.63 -44.29 49.76
N GLY A 295 -20.76 -44.77 50.29
CA GLY A 295 -20.82 -46.07 50.97
C GLY A 295 -19.90 -46.22 52.19
N GLY A 296 -19.29 -45.12 52.67
CA GLY A 296 -18.29 -45.12 53.72
C GLY A 296 -16.87 -45.48 53.26
N VAL A 297 -16.62 -45.53 51.95
CA VAL A 297 -15.30 -45.80 51.37
C VAL A 297 -14.64 -44.48 50.96
N ARG A 298 -13.40 -44.27 51.41
CA ARG A 298 -12.71 -42.99 51.25
C ARG A 298 -12.53 -42.62 49.78
N ASN A 299 -12.99 -41.45 49.36
CA ASN A 299 -12.88 -40.94 47.99
C ASN A 299 -13.41 -41.93 46.92
N ALA A 300 -14.38 -42.78 47.26
CA ALA A 300 -14.99 -43.69 46.28
C ALA A 300 -15.77 -42.90 45.22
N GLY A 301 -16.30 -41.73 45.59
CA GLY A 301 -16.98 -40.79 44.71
C GLY A 301 -18.47 -41.09 44.49
N ALA A 302 -19.20 -40.08 43.99
CA ALA A 302 -20.61 -40.16 43.67
C ALA A 302 -20.99 -39.21 42.51
N ALA A 303 -22.15 -39.44 41.90
CA ALA A 303 -22.79 -38.49 41.00
C ALA A 303 -24.26 -38.28 41.37
N TYR A 304 -24.78 -37.08 41.10
CA TYR A 304 -26.10 -36.64 41.56
C TYR A 304 -26.87 -36.01 40.39
N LEU A 305 -28.10 -36.46 40.18
CA LEU A 305 -29.01 -35.90 39.17
C LEU A 305 -30.07 -35.05 39.87
N PHE A 306 -30.20 -33.80 39.45
CA PHE A 306 -31.17 -32.83 39.97
C PHE A 306 -32.16 -32.43 38.88
N ASP A 307 -33.39 -32.08 39.26
CA ASP A 307 -34.30 -31.37 38.36
C ASP A 307 -33.80 -29.94 38.20
N GLY A 308 -33.52 -29.53 36.96
CA GLY A 308 -32.84 -28.27 36.69
C GLY A 308 -33.68 -27.03 36.97
N ASN A 309 -35.01 -27.16 37.06
CA ASN A 309 -35.90 -26.03 37.34
C ASN A 309 -36.16 -25.84 38.84
N THR A 310 -36.25 -26.94 39.59
CA THR A 310 -36.63 -26.92 41.00
C THR A 310 -35.45 -27.08 41.95
N GLY A 311 -34.32 -27.60 41.46
CA GLY A 311 -33.17 -27.96 42.30
C GLY A 311 -33.38 -29.23 43.13
N GLU A 312 -34.49 -29.96 42.96
CA GLU A 312 -34.75 -31.19 43.71
C GLU A 312 -33.83 -32.32 43.25
N LEU A 313 -33.24 -33.05 44.21
CA LEU A 313 -32.48 -34.27 43.91
C LEU A 313 -33.43 -35.35 43.38
N LEU A 314 -33.13 -35.85 42.18
CA LEU A 314 -33.85 -36.93 41.53
C LEU A 314 -33.20 -38.29 41.80
N GLN A 315 -31.87 -38.38 41.68
CA GLN A 315 -31.14 -39.64 41.81
C GLN A 315 -29.72 -39.44 42.33
N THR A 316 -29.22 -40.42 43.08
CA THR A 316 -27.81 -40.56 43.44
C THR A 316 -27.26 -41.83 42.80
N PHE A 317 -26.10 -41.72 42.15
CA PHE A 317 -25.34 -42.83 41.59
C PHE A 317 -24.07 -43.00 42.43
N ASN A 318 -23.88 -44.21 42.94
CA ASN A 318 -22.70 -44.60 43.71
C ASN A 318 -21.85 -45.55 42.87
N ASN A 319 -20.54 -45.59 43.11
CA ASN A 319 -19.67 -46.59 42.50
C ASN A 319 -20.22 -48.01 42.79
N PRO A 320 -20.53 -48.82 41.75
CA PRO A 320 -20.99 -50.19 41.93
C PRO A 320 -19.97 -51.12 42.59
N ASP A 321 -18.67 -50.83 42.47
CA ASP A 321 -17.57 -51.56 43.10
C ASP A 321 -16.59 -50.59 43.78
N PRO A 322 -16.95 -50.02 44.95
CA PRO A 322 -16.19 -48.92 45.55
C PRO A 322 -14.88 -49.39 46.19
N GLY A 323 -13.76 -48.99 45.60
CA GLY A 323 -12.41 -48.98 46.15
C GLY A 323 -12.01 -47.61 46.74
N ILE A 324 -10.85 -47.59 47.39
CA ILE A 324 -10.30 -46.36 47.99
C ILE A 324 -9.66 -45.52 46.89
N ASN A 325 -10.12 -44.29 46.72
CA ASN A 325 -9.67 -43.32 45.70
C ASN A 325 -10.08 -43.60 44.25
N ASP A 326 -11.01 -44.51 43.98
CA ASP A 326 -11.50 -44.80 42.62
C ASP A 326 -12.07 -43.57 41.90
N GLN A 327 -12.49 -42.54 42.67
CA GLN A 327 -12.88 -41.24 42.17
C GLN A 327 -14.05 -41.30 41.17
N PHE A 328 -15.07 -42.10 41.48
CA PHE A 328 -16.32 -42.14 40.71
C PHE A 328 -16.99 -40.77 40.65
N GLY A 329 -17.39 -40.33 39.46
CA GLY A 329 -17.88 -38.97 39.24
C GLY A 329 -16.79 -37.98 38.84
N SER A 330 -15.62 -38.47 38.40
CA SER A 330 -14.55 -37.63 37.84
C SER A 330 -14.89 -37.05 36.47
N SER A 331 -15.68 -37.78 35.69
CA SER A 331 -16.27 -37.33 34.43
C SER A 331 -17.68 -37.92 34.31
N VAL A 332 -18.60 -37.17 33.68
CA VAL A 332 -20.01 -37.54 33.58
C VAL A 332 -20.59 -37.12 32.23
N ALA A 333 -21.53 -37.91 31.70
CA ALA A 333 -22.36 -37.53 30.56
C ALA A 333 -23.73 -38.19 30.66
N GLY A 334 -24.68 -37.74 29.85
CA GLY A 334 -25.98 -38.38 29.74
C GLY A 334 -26.58 -38.23 28.36
N VAL A 335 -27.25 -39.28 27.89
CA VAL A 335 -27.97 -39.30 26.62
C VAL A 335 -29.30 -40.03 26.81
N GLY A 336 -30.40 -39.35 26.47
CA GLY A 336 -31.74 -39.90 26.66
C GLY A 336 -32.01 -40.30 28.12
N SER A 337 -32.25 -41.59 28.35
CA SER A 337 -32.49 -42.16 29.69
C SER A 337 -31.25 -42.75 30.36
N THR A 338 -30.07 -42.66 29.74
CA THR A 338 -28.83 -43.28 30.23
C THR A 338 -27.86 -42.23 30.74
N ILE A 339 -27.28 -42.49 31.91
CA ILE A 339 -26.23 -41.68 32.55
C ILE A 339 -24.92 -42.46 32.52
N PHE A 340 -23.82 -41.82 32.15
CA PHE A 340 -22.47 -42.37 32.21
C PHE A 340 -21.66 -41.66 33.28
N VAL A 341 -20.94 -42.43 34.10
CA VAL A 341 -20.10 -41.92 35.17
C VAL A 341 -18.78 -42.67 35.19
N ALA A 342 -17.68 -41.93 35.11
CA ALA A 342 -16.33 -42.48 35.16
C ALA A 342 -15.79 -42.54 36.59
N ALA A 343 -15.09 -43.63 36.89
CA ALA A 343 -14.20 -43.82 38.03
C ALA A 343 -12.79 -44.05 37.48
N ILE A 344 -12.02 -42.96 37.38
CA ILE A 344 -10.77 -42.92 36.61
C ILE A 344 -9.64 -43.73 37.24
N LEU A 345 -9.73 -44.07 38.53
CA LEU A 345 -8.76 -44.91 39.25
C LEU A 345 -9.40 -46.22 39.72
N ASP A 346 -10.47 -46.66 39.07
CA ASP A 346 -11.10 -47.94 39.42
C ASP A 346 -10.21 -49.12 39.01
N ASP A 347 -10.19 -50.17 39.84
CA ASP A 347 -9.46 -51.41 39.62
C ASP A 347 -10.25 -52.45 38.77
N SER A 348 -11.44 -52.06 38.30
CA SER A 348 -12.34 -52.89 37.50
C SER A 348 -11.67 -53.38 36.22
N GLY A 349 -11.53 -54.70 36.10
CA GLY A 349 -10.71 -55.36 35.06
C GLY A 349 -9.47 -56.05 35.60
N GLY A 350 -9.11 -55.81 36.87
CA GLY A 350 -8.08 -56.54 37.62
C GLY A 350 -6.68 -55.92 37.56
N ILE A 351 -6.55 -54.71 37.02
CA ILE A 351 -5.32 -53.91 36.98
C ILE A 351 -5.51 -52.68 37.86
N THR A 352 -4.48 -52.32 38.63
CA THR A 352 -4.57 -51.23 39.60
C THR A 352 -4.72 -49.88 38.91
N ASP A 353 -5.73 -49.12 39.32
CA ASP A 353 -6.03 -47.76 38.87
C ASP A 353 -6.14 -47.63 37.33
N SER A 354 -6.58 -48.68 36.62
CA SER A 354 -6.72 -48.65 35.15
C SER A 354 -7.91 -47.81 34.68
N GLY A 355 -8.90 -47.61 35.55
CA GLY A 355 -10.10 -46.82 35.30
C GLY A 355 -11.26 -47.62 34.70
N ALA A 356 -12.49 -47.19 34.99
CA ALA A 356 -13.71 -47.77 34.46
C ALA A 356 -14.83 -46.73 34.29
N VAL A 357 -15.77 -47.02 33.39
CA VAL A 357 -16.96 -46.20 33.17
C VAL A 357 -18.21 -47.03 33.37
N TYR A 358 -19.19 -46.46 34.06
CA TYR A 358 -20.44 -47.13 34.40
C TYR A 358 -21.62 -46.40 33.78
N SER A 359 -22.60 -47.15 33.27
CA SER A 359 -23.85 -46.60 32.76
C SER A 359 -25.03 -46.98 33.63
N PHE A 360 -25.94 -46.04 33.85
CA PHE A 360 -27.12 -46.20 34.71
C PHE A 360 -28.39 -45.74 34.03
N ASP A 361 -29.51 -46.33 34.42
CA ASP A 361 -30.82 -45.77 34.09
C ASP A 361 -31.05 -44.51 34.94
N SER A 362 -31.30 -43.38 34.26
CA SER A 362 -31.48 -42.07 34.88
C SER A 362 -32.67 -41.98 35.85
N SER A 363 -33.66 -42.88 35.73
CA SER A 363 -34.91 -42.85 36.50
C SER A 363 -34.93 -43.85 37.65
N THR A 364 -34.35 -45.03 37.47
CA THR A 364 -34.31 -46.09 38.48
C THR A 364 -33.00 -46.12 39.26
N GLY A 365 -31.93 -45.56 38.70
CA GLY A 365 -30.58 -45.67 39.26
C GLY A 365 -29.95 -47.06 39.08
N GLU A 366 -30.57 -47.96 38.32
CA GLU A 366 -30.04 -49.30 38.09
C GLU A 366 -28.80 -49.25 37.19
N LEU A 367 -27.76 -50.01 37.57
CA LEU A 367 -26.58 -50.24 36.72
C LEU A 367 -26.99 -51.00 35.47
N LEU A 368 -26.68 -50.43 34.30
CA LEU A 368 -26.93 -51.03 33.00
C LEU A 368 -25.69 -51.77 32.49
N GLN A 369 -24.52 -51.12 32.55
CA GLN A 369 -23.28 -51.67 31.99
C GLN A 369 -22.02 -51.07 32.63
N THR A 370 -20.96 -51.87 32.68
CA THR A 370 -19.59 -51.45 33.02
C THR A 370 -18.71 -51.56 31.77
N PHE A 371 -17.94 -50.52 31.49
CA PHE A 371 -16.96 -50.43 30.42
C PHE A 371 -15.57 -50.40 31.06
N ASN A 372 -14.76 -51.42 30.75
CA ASN A 372 -13.37 -51.52 31.22
C ASN A 372 -12.42 -51.10 30.10
N ASN A 373 -11.22 -50.63 30.47
CA ASN A 373 -10.17 -50.34 29.49
C ASN A 373 -9.87 -51.58 28.61
N PRO A 374 -9.95 -51.47 27.27
CA PRO A 374 -9.60 -52.56 26.36
C PRO A 374 -8.13 -52.96 26.38
N ASP A 375 -7.22 -52.04 26.75
CA ASP A 375 -5.79 -52.28 26.90
C ASP A 375 -5.28 -51.75 28.26
N PRO A 376 -5.62 -52.43 29.38
CA PRO A 376 -5.41 -51.87 30.71
C PRO A 376 -3.94 -51.93 31.16
N GLY A 377 -3.35 -50.77 31.36
CA GLY A 377 -2.14 -50.51 32.14
C GLY A 377 -2.42 -49.91 33.52
N VAL A 378 -1.35 -49.67 34.28
CA VAL A 378 -1.43 -49.10 35.64
C VAL A 378 -1.46 -47.58 35.53
N LEU A 379 -2.50 -46.94 36.07
CA LEU A 379 -2.71 -45.48 36.04
C LEU A 379 -3.07 -44.88 34.67
N ASP A 380 -3.49 -45.71 33.72
CA ASP A 380 -3.90 -45.31 32.37
C ASP A 380 -5.06 -44.31 32.34
N GLY A 381 -5.87 -44.31 33.41
CA GLY A 381 -6.90 -43.30 33.63
C GLY A 381 -8.07 -43.41 32.64
N PHE A 382 -8.49 -44.62 32.30
CA PHE A 382 -9.61 -44.84 31.38
C PHE A 382 -10.89 -44.15 31.88
N GLY A 383 -11.47 -43.31 31.02
CA GLY A 383 -12.62 -42.46 31.36
C GLY A 383 -12.24 -41.08 31.89
N THR A 384 -10.98 -40.65 31.77
CA THR A 384 -10.52 -39.29 32.10
C THR A 384 -11.38 -38.23 31.40
N SER A 385 -11.72 -38.49 30.14
CA SER A 385 -12.67 -37.69 29.35
C SER A 385 -13.71 -38.63 28.73
N LEU A 386 -14.93 -38.13 28.54
CA LEU A 386 -15.99 -38.93 27.90
C LEU A 386 -17.01 -38.05 27.17
N THR A 387 -17.53 -38.54 26.05
CA THR A 387 -18.61 -37.91 25.29
C THR A 387 -19.47 -38.95 24.58
N THR A 388 -20.58 -38.55 23.97
CA THR A 388 -21.49 -39.46 23.25
C THR A 388 -21.89 -38.91 21.89
N ILE A 389 -21.90 -39.79 20.88
CA ILE A 389 -22.34 -39.47 19.50
C ILE A 389 -23.33 -40.52 19.04
N GLY A 390 -24.61 -40.17 18.96
CA GLY A 390 -25.66 -41.13 18.61
C GLY A 390 -25.69 -42.30 19.60
N THR A 391 -25.42 -43.52 19.11
CA THR A 391 -25.32 -44.73 19.95
C THR A 391 -23.89 -45.04 20.38
N LYS A 392 -22.91 -44.15 20.17
CA LYS A 392 -21.51 -44.38 20.54
C LYS A 392 -21.16 -43.64 21.84
N LEU A 393 -20.54 -44.34 22.77
CA LEU A 393 -19.84 -43.78 23.93
C LEU A 393 -18.38 -43.66 23.55
N ILE A 394 -17.79 -42.48 23.71
CA ILE A 394 -16.39 -42.22 23.39
C ILE A 394 -15.67 -41.89 24.68
N LEU A 395 -14.56 -42.56 24.94
CA LEU A 395 -13.82 -42.52 26.21
C LEU A 395 -12.35 -42.26 25.93
N GLY A 396 -11.77 -41.29 26.63
CA GLY A 396 -10.32 -41.05 26.63
C GLY A 396 -9.62 -41.83 27.74
N ALA A 397 -8.46 -42.37 27.41
CA ALA A 397 -7.53 -42.99 28.33
C ALA A 397 -6.17 -42.32 28.13
N VAL A 398 -5.90 -41.31 28.96
CA VAL A 398 -4.88 -40.29 28.70
C VAL A 398 -3.45 -40.82 28.81
N ALA A 399 -3.26 -41.93 29.52
CA ALA A 399 -1.96 -42.56 29.77
C ALA A 399 -1.92 -44.00 29.23
N ASP A 400 -2.77 -44.35 28.28
CA ASP A 400 -2.66 -45.63 27.60
C ASP A 400 -1.35 -45.74 26.81
N ASP A 401 -0.75 -46.93 26.88
CA ASP A 401 0.43 -47.28 26.11
C ASP A 401 0.08 -47.67 24.67
N THR A 402 1.05 -47.52 23.76
CA THR A 402 1.03 -48.21 22.47
C THR A 402 2.15 -49.25 22.42
N ALA A 403 2.18 -50.09 21.38
CA ALA A 403 3.26 -51.05 21.19
C ALA A 403 4.67 -50.42 21.10
N THR A 404 4.75 -49.11 20.84
CA THR A 404 6.00 -48.40 20.56
C THR A 404 6.29 -47.22 21.50
N ALA A 405 5.31 -46.74 22.28
CA ALA A 405 5.47 -45.57 23.14
C ALA A 405 4.62 -45.69 24.41
N ILE A 406 5.14 -45.16 25.52
CA ILE A 406 4.51 -45.23 26.85
C ILE A 406 3.65 -44.00 27.12
N ASP A 407 2.53 -44.17 27.81
CA ASP A 407 1.62 -43.12 28.28
C ASP A 407 1.15 -42.13 27.18
N VAL A 408 1.18 -42.50 25.90
CA VAL A 408 0.89 -41.57 24.78
C VAL A 408 -0.59 -41.28 24.62
N GLY A 409 -1.46 -42.10 25.22
CA GLY A 409 -2.90 -41.93 25.28
C GLY A 409 -3.66 -42.52 24.10
N ALA A 410 -4.91 -42.90 24.36
CA ALA A 410 -5.82 -43.50 23.38
C ALA A 410 -7.28 -43.05 23.59
N VAL A 411 -8.09 -43.21 22.54
CA VAL A 411 -9.53 -42.95 22.58
C VAL A 411 -10.30 -44.19 22.10
N TYR A 412 -11.31 -44.60 22.86
CA TYR A 412 -12.11 -45.80 22.61
C TYR A 412 -13.57 -45.47 22.35
N LEU A 413 -14.16 -46.10 21.34
CA LEU A 413 -15.56 -45.94 20.96
C LEU A 413 -16.30 -47.24 21.23
N PHE A 414 -17.33 -47.20 22.07
CA PHE A 414 -18.19 -48.33 22.41
C PHE A 414 -19.62 -48.12 21.93
N ASP A 415 -20.34 -49.19 21.60
CA ASP A 415 -21.78 -49.10 21.42
C ASP A 415 -22.48 -48.98 22.79
N THR A 416 -23.28 -47.95 22.97
CA THR A 416 -23.99 -47.66 24.24
C THR A 416 -25.05 -48.68 24.62
N ASN A 417 -25.53 -49.52 23.69
CA ASN A 417 -26.58 -50.51 23.96
C ASN A 417 -26.01 -51.90 24.23
N THR A 418 -24.94 -52.29 23.51
CA THR A 418 -24.32 -53.61 23.66
C THR A 418 -23.05 -53.59 24.52
N GLY A 419 -22.38 -52.44 24.59
CA GLY A 419 -21.04 -52.21 25.11
C GLY A 419 -19.92 -52.95 24.41
N GLU A 420 -20.14 -53.32 23.14
CA GLU A 420 -19.07 -53.79 22.27
C GLU A 420 -18.13 -52.62 21.93
N LEU A 421 -16.82 -52.88 21.95
CA LEU A 421 -15.83 -51.96 21.41
C LEU A 421 -16.00 -51.88 19.89
N LEU A 422 -16.28 -50.68 19.38
CA LEU A 422 -16.44 -50.40 17.97
C LEU A 422 -15.11 -50.01 17.32
N GLN A 423 -14.31 -49.19 17.99
CA GLN A 423 -13.09 -48.62 17.43
C GLN A 423 -12.13 -48.11 18.51
N THR A 424 -10.83 -48.21 18.24
CA THR A 424 -9.75 -47.53 18.95
C THR A 424 -9.12 -46.49 18.02
N ILE A 425 -8.88 -45.28 18.54
CA ILE A 425 -8.15 -44.19 17.88
C ILE A 425 -6.88 -43.96 18.70
N ASN A 426 -5.74 -44.12 18.06
CA ASN A 426 -4.43 -43.89 18.67
C ASN A 426 -3.92 -42.48 18.35
N ASN A 427 -3.04 -41.96 19.20
CA ASN A 427 -2.34 -40.70 18.93
C ASN A 427 -1.61 -40.75 17.56
N PRO A 428 -1.91 -39.84 16.61
CA PRO A 428 -1.22 -39.78 15.33
C PRO A 428 0.28 -39.44 15.45
N ASN A 429 0.66 -38.73 16.51
CA ASN A 429 2.03 -38.29 16.77
C ASN A 429 2.47 -38.69 18.18
N PRO A 430 2.89 -39.96 18.39
CA PRO A 430 3.29 -40.45 19.71
C PRO A 430 4.72 -40.05 20.11
N GLU A 431 5.48 -39.41 19.24
CA GLU A 431 6.88 -39.04 19.49
C GLU A 431 6.98 -37.67 20.16
N VAL A 432 7.67 -37.63 21.29
CA VAL A 432 7.94 -36.41 22.08
C VAL A 432 9.45 -36.24 22.24
N SER A 433 9.93 -35.01 22.09
CA SER A 433 11.35 -34.65 22.08
C SER A 433 11.97 -34.58 23.47
N ASP A 434 11.16 -34.35 24.50
CA ASP A 434 11.58 -34.17 25.89
C ASP A 434 11.37 -35.42 26.78
N GLY A 435 10.69 -36.44 26.25
CA GLY A 435 10.37 -37.69 26.93
C GLY A 435 9.17 -37.63 27.87
N ARG A 436 8.35 -36.56 27.85
CA ARG A 436 7.05 -36.49 28.53
C ARG A 436 5.91 -36.93 27.60
N PRO A 437 4.85 -37.61 28.08
CA PRO A 437 3.79 -38.10 27.22
C PRO A 437 2.92 -36.99 26.61
N SER A 438 2.45 -37.18 25.37
CA SER A 438 1.59 -36.23 24.64
C SER A 438 0.17 -36.09 25.22
N ARG A 439 -0.28 -37.07 26.02
CA ARG A 439 -1.59 -37.07 26.72
C ARG A 439 -2.79 -36.94 25.77
N PHE A 440 -2.74 -37.69 24.67
CA PHE A 440 -3.84 -37.79 23.73
C PHE A 440 -5.10 -38.36 24.42
N GLY A 441 -6.26 -37.75 24.19
CA GLY A 441 -7.50 -38.15 24.86
C GLY A 441 -7.70 -37.54 26.26
N SER A 442 -6.84 -36.61 26.66
CA SER A 442 -6.97 -35.83 27.90
C SER A 442 -8.29 -35.06 27.99
N ASP A 443 -8.75 -34.49 26.87
CA ASP A 443 -10.09 -33.96 26.70
C ASP A 443 -10.63 -34.32 25.31
N ILE A 444 -11.94 -34.59 25.25
CA ILE A 444 -12.62 -35.00 24.01
C ILE A 444 -13.99 -34.35 23.90
N THR A 445 -14.39 -34.00 22.68
CA THR A 445 -15.72 -33.43 22.44
C THR A 445 -16.32 -33.91 21.12
N ALA A 446 -17.65 -34.01 21.10
CA ALA A 446 -18.40 -34.42 19.92
C ALA A 446 -18.58 -33.23 18.98
N VAL A 447 -18.21 -33.40 17.72
CA VAL A 447 -18.32 -32.39 16.66
C VAL A 447 -19.17 -32.96 15.53
N GLY A 448 -20.49 -32.74 15.59
CA GLY A 448 -21.43 -33.43 14.72
C GLY A 448 -21.34 -34.96 14.88
N ASN A 449 -20.90 -35.66 13.83
CA ASN A 449 -20.65 -37.12 13.86
C ASN A 449 -19.18 -37.50 14.07
N ASN A 450 -18.32 -36.51 14.32
CA ASN A 450 -16.87 -36.65 14.49
C ASN A 450 -16.48 -36.39 15.95
N VAL A 451 -15.23 -36.68 16.30
CA VAL A 451 -14.69 -36.40 17.63
C VAL A 451 -13.45 -35.54 17.51
N LEU A 452 -13.39 -34.45 18.27
CA LEU A 452 -12.17 -33.67 18.46
C LEU A 452 -11.48 -34.16 19.75
N VAL A 453 -10.17 -34.34 19.65
CA VAL A 453 -9.33 -34.91 20.71
C VAL A 453 -8.14 -33.98 20.97
N GLY A 454 -7.93 -33.60 22.23
CA GLY A 454 -6.76 -32.84 22.66
C GLY A 454 -5.55 -33.73 22.99
N ALA A 455 -4.35 -33.23 22.68
CA ALA A 455 -3.06 -33.81 23.05
C ALA A 455 -2.11 -32.68 23.48
N TRP A 456 -2.32 -32.20 24.70
CA TRP A 456 -1.68 -30.96 25.16
C TRP A 456 -0.19 -31.08 25.49
N GLY A 457 0.35 -32.29 25.63
CA GLY A 457 1.80 -32.52 25.82
C GLY A 457 2.55 -32.79 24.51
N ASP A 458 1.94 -32.49 23.36
CA ASP A 458 2.59 -32.67 22.06
C ASP A 458 3.61 -31.55 21.80
N ASP A 459 4.72 -31.90 21.17
CA ASP A 459 5.87 -31.01 20.92
C ASP A 459 5.82 -30.30 19.55
N THR A 460 4.66 -30.32 18.86
CA THR A 460 4.50 -29.70 17.55
C THR A 460 4.69 -28.19 17.60
N GLY A 461 5.84 -27.72 17.11
CA GLY A 461 6.21 -26.29 17.06
C GLY A 461 7.13 -25.88 18.21
N ALA A 462 6.78 -26.23 19.45
CA ALA A 462 7.63 -26.07 20.64
C ALA A 462 7.35 -27.17 21.69
N VAL A 463 8.27 -27.35 22.65
CA VAL A 463 8.16 -28.38 23.71
C VAL A 463 6.90 -28.16 24.54
N ASP A 464 6.08 -29.19 24.72
CA ASP A 464 4.80 -29.16 25.45
C ASP A 464 3.87 -28.02 24.96
N SER A 465 3.94 -27.64 23.68
CA SER A 465 3.11 -26.53 23.13
C SER A 465 1.69 -26.95 22.77
N GLY A 466 1.47 -28.26 22.56
CA GLY A 466 0.18 -28.91 22.44
C GLY A 466 -0.46 -28.88 21.05
N ILE A 467 -1.42 -29.78 20.82
CA ILE A 467 -2.13 -29.96 19.54
C ILE A 467 -3.54 -30.54 19.74
N ALA A 468 -4.42 -30.40 18.73
CA ALA A 468 -5.71 -31.08 18.72
C ALA A 468 -6.02 -31.76 17.36
N TYR A 469 -6.76 -32.87 17.39
CA TYR A 469 -7.01 -33.73 16.24
C TYR A 469 -8.49 -34.07 16.08
N LEU A 470 -9.04 -33.84 14.89
CA LEU A 470 -10.42 -34.20 14.54
C LEU A 470 -10.47 -35.53 13.80
N PHE A 471 -11.29 -36.48 14.27
CA PHE A 471 -11.44 -37.80 13.67
C PHE A 471 -12.87 -38.11 13.23
N ASP A 472 -12.98 -38.80 12.10
CA ASP A 472 -14.22 -39.43 11.68
C ASP A 472 -14.52 -40.64 12.56
N THR A 473 -15.64 -40.64 13.27
CA THR A 473 -15.94 -41.72 14.23
C THR A 473 -16.43 -43.01 13.58
N SER A 474 -16.69 -43.01 12.27
CA SER A 474 -17.16 -44.19 11.53
C SER A 474 -16.01 -44.99 10.93
N THR A 475 -14.90 -44.33 10.62
CA THR A 475 -13.72 -44.90 9.99
C THR A 475 -12.48 -44.83 10.87
N GLY A 476 -12.42 -43.91 11.84
CA GLY A 476 -11.25 -43.54 12.63
C GLY A 476 -10.18 -42.77 11.86
N LYS A 477 -10.51 -42.30 10.65
CA LYS A 477 -9.58 -41.50 9.86
C LYS A 477 -9.42 -40.12 10.49
N LEU A 478 -8.18 -39.66 10.60
CA LEU A 478 -7.85 -38.26 10.90
C LEU A 478 -8.41 -37.36 9.79
N LEU A 479 -9.22 -36.39 10.17
CA LEU A 479 -9.85 -35.42 9.27
C LEU A 479 -9.12 -34.09 9.24
N GLN A 480 -8.61 -33.64 10.38
CA GLN A 480 -7.92 -32.36 10.52
C GLN A 480 -6.97 -32.40 11.72
N THR A 481 -5.80 -31.80 11.57
CA THR A 481 -4.88 -31.46 12.66
C THR A 481 -4.97 -29.96 12.90
N ILE A 482 -5.19 -29.56 14.15
CA ILE A 482 -5.33 -28.17 14.59
C ILE A 482 -4.10 -27.82 15.42
N ASN A 483 -3.27 -26.91 14.90
CA ASN A 483 -2.01 -26.50 15.52
C ASN A 483 -2.22 -25.30 16.45
N ASN A 484 -1.39 -25.18 17.48
CA ASN A 484 -1.27 -23.95 18.26
C ASN A 484 -0.87 -22.78 17.33
N PRO A 485 -1.64 -21.68 17.22
CA PRO A 485 -1.32 -20.54 16.36
C PRO A 485 -0.03 -19.80 16.76
N ASN A 486 0.38 -19.90 18.02
CA ASN A 486 1.57 -19.27 18.55
C ASN A 486 2.28 -20.23 19.51
N PRO A 487 2.95 -21.30 19.00
CA PRO A 487 3.50 -22.33 19.84
C PRO A 487 4.69 -21.80 20.66
N THR A 488 4.52 -21.71 21.98
CA THR A 488 5.59 -21.49 22.94
C THR A 488 5.72 -22.65 23.92
N VAL A 489 6.82 -22.68 24.66
CA VAL A 489 7.15 -23.81 25.52
C VAL A 489 6.15 -23.91 26.67
N GLU A 490 5.55 -25.09 26.87
CA GLU A 490 4.59 -25.40 27.93
C GLU A 490 3.24 -24.64 27.85
N ASP A 491 2.82 -24.17 26.67
CA ASP A 491 1.50 -23.52 26.48
C ASP A 491 0.30 -24.46 26.62
N LEU A 492 0.52 -25.77 26.43
CA LEU A 492 -0.46 -26.85 26.54
C LEU A 492 -1.72 -26.69 25.67
N PHE A 493 -1.57 -26.28 24.41
CA PHE A 493 -2.69 -26.16 23.47
C PHE A 493 -3.44 -27.49 23.30
N GLY A 494 -4.76 -27.46 23.27
CA GLY A 494 -5.56 -28.70 23.28
C GLY A 494 -5.82 -29.24 24.69
N ASN A 495 -5.55 -28.46 25.74
CA ASN A 495 -5.87 -28.85 27.12
C ASN A 495 -7.37 -29.00 27.35
N VAL A 496 -8.16 -28.11 26.76
CA VAL A 496 -9.63 -28.20 26.71
C VAL A 496 -10.10 -28.00 25.28
N VAL A 497 -11.03 -28.86 24.86
CA VAL A 497 -11.66 -28.81 23.54
C VAL A 497 -13.17 -28.76 23.67
N ALA A 498 -13.82 -27.87 22.90
CA ALA A 498 -15.27 -27.75 22.87
C ALA A 498 -15.78 -27.59 21.45
N ALA A 499 -17.01 -28.03 21.20
CA ALA A 499 -17.69 -27.85 19.91
C ALA A 499 -18.71 -26.71 20.01
N ILE A 500 -18.75 -25.86 18.99
CA ILE A 500 -19.75 -24.82 18.81
C ILE A 500 -20.30 -24.90 17.38
N GLY A 501 -21.51 -25.45 17.25
CA GLY A 501 -22.05 -25.81 15.94
C GLY A 501 -21.13 -26.82 15.24
N THR A 502 -20.54 -26.42 14.12
CA THR A 502 -19.54 -27.19 13.35
C THR A 502 -18.13 -26.61 13.43
N ASN A 503 -17.90 -25.67 14.35
CA ASN A 503 -16.59 -25.15 14.68
C ASN A 503 -16.14 -25.72 16.03
N VAL A 504 -14.87 -25.54 16.36
CA VAL A 504 -14.31 -26.00 17.63
C VAL A 504 -13.51 -24.93 18.32
N VAL A 505 -13.59 -24.92 19.63
CA VAL A 505 -12.76 -24.07 20.48
C VAL A 505 -11.68 -24.93 21.11
N VAL A 506 -10.45 -24.46 21.06
CA VAL A 506 -9.28 -25.12 21.65
C VAL A 506 -8.54 -24.11 22.52
N SER A 507 -8.25 -24.46 23.77
CA SER A 507 -7.54 -23.58 24.70
C SER A 507 -6.04 -23.86 24.79
N SER A 508 -5.29 -22.82 25.13
CA SER A 508 -3.89 -22.83 25.53
C SER A 508 -3.77 -22.09 26.87
N PRO A 509 -3.97 -22.80 28.00
CA PRO A 509 -4.18 -22.14 29.29
C PRO A 509 -2.93 -21.52 29.90
N PHE A 510 -1.74 -21.84 29.40
CA PHE A 510 -0.47 -21.29 29.90
C PHE A 510 0.12 -20.21 28.98
N ASP A 511 -0.60 -19.82 27.94
CA ASP A 511 -0.19 -18.72 27.06
C ASP A 511 -0.05 -17.41 27.85
N ASP A 512 1.06 -16.71 27.63
CA ASP A 512 1.44 -15.49 28.33
C ASP A 512 0.79 -14.21 27.77
N THR A 513 -0.18 -14.33 26.86
CA THR A 513 -0.86 -13.18 26.26
C THR A 513 -1.61 -12.36 27.32
N GLY A 514 -1.18 -11.12 27.52
CA GLY A 514 -1.75 -10.20 28.51
C GLY A 514 -1.03 -10.26 29.86
N ALA A 515 -0.83 -11.45 30.44
CA ALA A 515 -0.05 -11.71 31.65
C ALA A 515 0.51 -13.14 31.67
N GLU A 516 1.50 -13.40 32.53
CA GLU A 516 2.14 -14.74 32.68
C GLU A 516 1.09 -15.82 33.02
N ASN A 517 0.99 -16.86 32.18
CA ASN A 517 -0.02 -17.91 32.27
C ASN A 517 -1.47 -17.40 32.40
N ALA A 518 -1.80 -16.28 31.75
CA ALA A 518 -3.17 -15.77 31.71
C ALA A 518 -4.09 -16.71 30.91
N GLY A 519 -3.55 -17.33 29.86
CA GLY A 519 -4.21 -18.28 28.97
C GLY A 519 -5.05 -17.63 27.87
N VAL A 520 -5.32 -18.41 26.83
CA VAL A 520 -6.07 -18.00 25.63
C VAL A 520 -6.92 -19.15 25.12
N ALA A 521 -8.00 -18.85 24.38
CA ALA A 521 -8.74 -19.85 23.62
C ALA A 521 -8.97 -19.40 22.18
N TYR A 522 -9.01 -20.37 21.26
CA TYR A 522 -9.05 -20.14 19.83
C TYR A 522 -10.22 -20.90 19.21
N LEU A 523 -11.02 -20.24 18.38
CA LEU A 523 -12.09 -20.86 17.58
C LEU A 523 -11.53 -21.25 16.22
N PHE A 524 -11.69 -22.51 15.79
CA PHE A 524 -11.28 -23.01 14.48
C PHE A 524 -12.47 -23.58 13.71
N PRO A 525 -12.44 -23.53 12.36
CA PRO A 525 -13.41 -24.24 11.55
C PRO A 525 -13.12 -25.75 11.54
N THR A 526 -14.15 -26.60 11.62
CA THR A 526 -13.98 -28.08 11.51
C THR A 526 -14.76 -28.76 10.40
N SER A 527 -15.53 -27.97 9.65
CA SER A 527 -16.23 -28.42 8.46
C SER A 527 -15.99 -27.43 7.33
N PHE A 528 -15.34 -27.90 6.27
CA PHE A 528 -15.41 -27.25 4.96
C PHE A 528 -16.58 -27.80 4.13
N ARG A 529 -17.67 -28.23 4.78
CA ARG A 529 -18.87 -28.68 4.11
C ARG A 529 -19.79 -27.47 3.97
N PHE A 530 -20.04 -27.08 2.73
CA PHE A 530 -20.89 -25.94 2.37
C PHE A 530 -22.25 -25.88 3.08
N ASN A 531 -22.88 -27.02 3.39
CA ASN A 531 -24.16 -27.04 4.12
C ASN A 531 -24.09 -26.37 5.51
N ASP A 532 -22.89 -26.24 6.07
CA ASP A 532 -22.65 -25.72 7.41
C ASP A 532 -22.31 -24.22 7.38
N ASN A 533 -21.66 -23.71 6.32
CA ASN A 533 -21.37 -22.28 6.09
C ASN A 533 -21.27 -21.97 4.58
N PRO A 534 -22.38 -21.70 3.89
CA PRO A 534 -22.41 -21.56 2.44
C PRO A 534 -21.77 -20.27 1.89
N SER A 535 -21.35 -19.35 2.75
CA SER A 535 -20.71 -18.08 2.39
C SER A 535 -19.27 -17.96 2.92
N GLN A 536 -18.62 -19.09 3.23
CA GLN A 536 -17.29 -19.09 3.85
C GLN A 536 -16.21 -18.77 2.82
N THR A 537 -15.30 -17.85 3.17
CA THR A 537 -14.08 -17.57 2.39
C THR A 537 -13.22 -18.82 2.25
N SER A 538 -12.76 -19.11 1.03
CA SER A 538 -11.80 -20.20 0.80
C SER A 538 -10.44 -19.77 1.35
N VAL A 539 -9.84 -20.58 2.22
CA VAL A 539 -8.50 -20.32 2.77
C VAL A 539 -7.51 -21.28 2.15
N ILE A 540 -6.43 -20.76 1.56
CA ILE A 540 -5.36 -21.57 0.96
C ILE A 540 -4.04 -21.27 1.66
N ASP A 541 -3.33 -22.35 1.99
CA ASP A 541 -2.02 -22.29 2.63
C ASP A 541 -0.95 -21.69 1.71
N THR A 542 -0.12 -20.80 2.25
CA THR A 542 1.01 -20.23 1.50
C THR A 542 2.00 -21.28 1.01
N SER A 543 2.20 -22.36 1.76
CA SER A 543 3.07 -23.47 1.36
C SER A 543 2.53 -24.18 0.13
N THR A 544 1.22 -24.29 -0.02
CA THR A 544 0.58 -24.85 -1.23
C THR A 544 0.88 -23.99 -2.46
N ILE A 545 0.71 -22.67 -2.37
CA ILE A 545 0.99 -21.75 -3.49
C ILE A 545 2.48 -21.77 -3.85
N THR A 546 3.36 -21.64 -2.85
CA THR A 546 4.82 -21.62 -3.07
C THR A 546 5.36 -22.92 -3.64
N ASN A 547 4.85 -24.08 -3.23
CA ASN A 547 5.24 -25.36 -3.81
C ASN A 547 4.91 -25.44 -5.30
N ILE A 548 3.77 -24.87 -5.72
CA ILE A 548 3.33 -24.85 -7.12
C ILE A 548 4.18 -23.86 -7.92
N THR A 549 4.33 -22.62 -7.46
CA THR A 549 5.14 -21.62 -8.16
C THR A 549 6.63 -22.00 -8.24
N ASN A 550 7.14 -22.80 -7.28
CA ASN A 550 8.50 -23.36 -7.32
C ASN A 550 8.72 -24.39 -8.45
N THR A 551 7.66 -24.90 -9.08
CA THR A 551 7.78 -25.74 -10.31
C THR A 551 7.93 -24.88 -11.58
N GLY A 552 7.76 -23.57 -11.46
CA GLY A 552 7.60 -22.65 -12.58
C GLY A 552 6.16 -22.53 -13.07
N THR A 553 5.18 -23.22 -12.46
CA THR A 553 3.75 -23.13 -12.81
C THR A 553 3.16 -21.78 -12.43
N ASP A 554 2.49 -21.12 -13.38
CA ASP A 554 1.74 -19.90 -13.12
C ASP A 554 0.49 -20.18 -12.29
N VAL A 555 0.15 -19.28 -11.37
CA VAL A 555 -1.07 -19.40 -10.55
C VAL A 555 -1.96 -18.17 -10.75
N VAL A 556 -3.19 -18.42 -11.20
CA VAL A 556 -4.24 -17.42 -11.34
C VAL A 556 -5.30 -17.70 -10.27
N MET A 557 -5.53 -16.72 -9.41
CA MET A 557 -6.54 -16.76 -8.37
C MET A 557 -7.62 -15.73 -8.69
N GLN A 558 -8.83 -16.20 -9.00
CA GLN A 558 -9.99 -15.39 -9.35
C GLN A 558 -10.98 -15.43 -8.20
N ALA A 559 -11.19 -14.33 -7.49
CA ALA A 559 -12.21 -14.22 -6.46
C ALA A 559 -13.38 -13.38 -6.99
N ASN A 560 -14.62 -13.85 -6.86
CA ASN A 560 -15.81 -13.07 -7.27
C ASN A 560 -16.01 -11.78 -6.45
N SER A 561 -15.51 -11.74 -5.21
CA SER A 561 -15.48 -10.53 -4.39
C SER A 561 -14.06 -10.17 -3.97
N ASP A 562 -13.56 -10.67 -2.85
CA ASP A 562 -12.29 -10.18 -2.29
C ASP A 562 -11.20 -11.24 -2.23
N LEU A 563 -9.95 -10.80 -2.43
CA LEU A 563 -8.75 -11.59 -2.26
C LEU A 563 -7.86 -10.94 -1.20
N THR A 564 -7.47 -11.72 -0.19
CA THR A 564 -6.59 -11.25 0.90
C THR A 564 -5.34 -12.13 1.02
N VAL A 565 -4.18 -11.51 1.27
CA VAL A 565 -2.91 -12.19 1.55
C VAL A 565 -2.43 -11.81 2.94
N ASP A 566 -2.60 -12.70 3.91
CA ASP A 566 -2.26 -12.44 5.32
C ASP A 566 -0.91 -13.03 5.73
N ARG A 567 -0.41 -14.01 4.97
CA ARG A 567 0.88 -14.67 5.15
C ARG A 567 1.74 -14.51 3.91
N ALA A 568 3.07 -14.46 4.12
CA ALA A 568 4.00 -14.15 3.04
C ALA A 568 4.06 -15.28 2.01
N ILE A 569 4.12 -14.91 0.73
CA ILE A 569 4.35 -15.85 -0.38
C ILE A 569 5.80 -15.67 -0.81
N ILE A 570 6.62 -16.70 -0.62
CA ILE A 570 8.05 -16.65 -0.95
C ILE A 570 8.37 -17.80 -1.90
N THR A 571 8.31 -17.50 -3.20
CA THR A 571 8.76 -18.41 -4.25
C THR A 571 10.29 -18.35 -4.35
N ASN A 572 10.92 -19.49 -4.58
CA ASN A 572 12.36 -19.66 -4.78
C ASN A 572 12.57 -20.95 -5.60
N ASN A 573 12.45 -20.84 -6.91
CA ASN A 573 12.62 -21.97 -7.82
C ASN A 573 14.12 -22.23 -8.02
N PRO A 574 14.67 -23.36 -7.53
CA PRO A 574 16.10 -23.63 -7.63
C PRO A 574 16.58 -23.93 -9.06
N THR A 575 15.65 -24.14 -10.00
CA THR A 575 15.94 -24.61 -11.36
C THR A 575 15.63 -23.59 -12.46
N GLY A 576 15.06 -22.44 -12.12
CA GLY A 576 14.61 -21.44 -13.08
C GLY A 576 13.94 -20.25 -12.40
N GLU A 577 13.04 -19.59 -13.11
CA GLU A 577 12.20 -18.53 -12.56
C GLU A 577 11.00 -19.17 -11.83
N GLY A 578 10.49 -18.50 -10.80
CA GLY A 578 9.22 -18.85 -10.21
C GLY A 578 8.07 -18.58 -11.17
N GLY A 579 6.98 -19.34 -11.03
CA GLY A 579 5.76 -19.10 -11.81
C GLY A 579 5.15 -17.73 -11.51
N ALA A 580 4.48 -17.13 -12.50
CA ALA A 580 3.77 -15.88 -12.33
C ALA A 580 2.59 -16.03 -11.37
N ILE A 581 2.30 -14.99 -10.60
CA ILE A 581 1.15 -14.94 -9.70
C ILE A 581 0.20 -13.86 -10.20
N THR A 582 -1.06 -14.24 -10.44
CA THR A 582 -2.12 -13.30 -10.81
C THR A 582 -3.24 -13.38 -9.79
N PHE A 583 -3.46 -12.28 -9.07
CA PHE A 583 -4.65 -12.07 -8.24
C PHE A 583 -5.67 -11.27 -9.02
N GLN A 584 -6.87 -11.82 -9.16
CA GLN A 584 -8.01 -11.18 -9.80
C GLN A 584 -9.18 -11.19 -8.81
N ALA A 585 -9.75 -10.03 -8.52
CA ALA A 585 -10.84 -9.89 -7.56
C ALA A 585 -11.97 -9.02 -8.12
N GLY A 586 -13.21 -9.46 -7.99
CA GLY A 586 -14.38 -8.68 -8.39
C GLY A 586 -14.58 -7.39 -7.57
N ARG A 587 -14.00 -7.32 -6.37
CA ARG A 587 -14.01 -6.13 -5.51
C ARG A 587 -12.60 -5.72 -5.09
N SER A 588 -12.00 -6.28 -4.04
CA SER A 588 -10.74 -5.75 -3.49
C SER A 588 -9.61 -6.78 -3.40
N ILE A 589 -8.38 -6.29 -3.47
CA ILE A 589 -7.17 -7.04 -3.13
C ILE A 589 -6.51 -6.39 -1.91
N LEU A 590 -6.27 -7.18 -0.87
CA LEU A 590 -5.62 -6.74 0.37
C LEU A 590 -4.33 -7.56 0.58
N ILE A 591 -3.18 -6.91 0.61
CA ILE A 591 -1.87 -7.55 0.80
C ILE A 591 -1.30 -7.11 2.15
N ASN A 592 -1.33 -8.00 3.14
CA ASN A 592 -0.89 -7.74 4.51
C ASN A 592 0.48 -8.38 4.83
N ALA A 593 1.07 -9.11 3.89
CA ALA A 593 2.38 -9.76 4.02
C ALA A 593 3.19 -9.73 2.72
N ASP A 594 4.50 -9.95 2.82
CA ASP A 594 5.44 -9.87 1.70
C ASP A 594 5.14 -10.87 0.59
N ILE A 595 5.41 -10.48 -0.66
CA ILE A 595 5.31 -11.35 -1.84
C ILE A 595 6.65 -11.35 -2.57
N THR A 596 7.20 -12.53 -2.83
CA THR A 596 8.36 -12.76 -3.69
C THR A 596 8.03 -13.85 -4.71
N THR A 597 8.19 -13.55 -6.00
CA THR A 597 7.85 -14.46 -7.11
C THR A 597 9.08 -15.08 -7.80
N ASP A 598 10.29 -14.73 -7.36
CA ASP A 598 11.54 -15.21 -7.95
C ASP A 598 11.60 -15.03 -9.48
N ASN A 599 11.46 -13.78 -9.92
CA ASN A 599 11.46 -13.35 -11.32
C ASN A 599 10.18 -13.68 -12.12
N GLY A 600 9.21 -14.38 -11.53
CA GLY A 600 7.86 -14.49 -12.09
C GLY A 600 7.11 -13.15 -12.06
N ASN A 601 6.22 -12.92 -13.02
CA ASN A 601 5.40 -11.71 -13.03
C ASN A 601 4.40 -11.70 -11.85
N LEU A 602 4.05 -10.51 -11.36
CA LEU A 602 2.97 -10.33 -10.40
C LEU A 602 1.89 -9.41 -10.99
N ASN A 603 0.67 -9.91 -11.10
CA ASN A 603 -0.48 -9.16 -11.59
C ASN A 603 -1.54 -9.03 -10.49
N LEU A 604 -1.89 -7.81 -10.12
CA LEU A 604 -2.94 -7.49 -9.15
C LEU A 604 -4.08 -6.78 -9.86
N ILE A 605 -5.24 -7.42 -10.01
CA ILE A 605 -6.36 -6.88 -10.75
C ILE A 605 -7.62 -6.89 -9.89
N ALA A 606 -8.12 -5.72 -9.50
CA ALA A 606 -9.31 -5.58 -8.68
C ALA A 606 -10.40 -4.79 -9.40
N ASN A 607 -11.63 -4.82 -8.88
CA ASN A 607 -12.83 -4.30 -9.56
C ASN A 607 -12.98 -4.89 -10.97
N GLU A 608 -12.75 -6.20 -11.08
CA GLU A 608 -12.79 -6.91 -12.36
C GLU A 608 -14.22 -6.93 -12.95
N SER A 609 -14.32 -7.09 -14.27
CA SER A 609 -15.55 -7.01 -15.05
C SER A 609 -16.31 -8.34 -15.09
N LEU A 610 -17.61 -8.26 -15.41
CA LEU A 610 -18.46 -9.43 -15.67
C LEU A 610 -17.93 -10.31 -16.83
N THR A 611 -17.24 -9.70 -17.80
CA THR A 611 -16.67 -10.41 -18.95
C THR A 611 -15.40 -11.20 -18.63
N ASN A 612 -14.77 -10.91 -17.49
CA ASN A 612 -13.53 -11.53 -17.04
C ASN A 612 -13.77 -12.45 -15.83
N GLY A 613 -14.95 -13.06 -15.74
CA GLY A 613 -15.25 -14.14 -14.80
C GLY A 613 -16.08 -13.74 -13.58
N VAL A 614 -16.15 -12.45 -13.22
CA VAL A 614 -16.85 -12.04 -11.99
C VAL A 614 -18.34 -12.33 -12.04
N VAL A 615 -18.82 -13.14 -11.11
CA VAL A 615 -20.25 -13.39 -10.94
C VAL A 615 -20.91 -12.21 -10.21
N ASN A 616 -21.75 -11.45 -10.93
CA ASN A 616 -22.34 -10.21 -10.40
C ASN A 616 -23.13 -10.37 -9.08
N ALA A 617 -23.73 -11.54 -8.84
CA ALA A 617 -24.48 -11.81 -7.61
C ALA A 617 -23.57 -12.04 -6.39
N GLU A 618 -22.32 -12.41 -6.63
CA GLU A 618 -21.32 -12.80 -5.63
C GLU A 618 -20.33 -11.66 -5.33
N ARG A 619 -20.36 -10.58 -6.12
CA ARG A 619 -19.60 -9.36 -5.84
C ARG A 619 -20.26 -8.55 -4.73
N ASN A 620 -19.71 -8.63 -3.51
CA ASN A 620 -20.19 -7.92 -2.33
C ASN A 620 -20.27 -6.39 -2.52
N PRO A 621 -21.18 -5.66 -1.85
CA PRO A 621 -21.25 -4.21 -1.95
C PRO A 621 -20.00 -3.51 -1.38
N GLY A 622 -19.75 -2.27 -1.81
CA GLY A 622 -18.65 -1.44 -1.32
C GLY A 622 -17.67 -1.02 -2.41
N ASN A 623 -16.77 -0.10 -2.08
CA ASN A 623 -15.72 0.35 -3.01
C ASN A 623 -14.66 -0.74 -3.15
N ALA A 624 -14.26 -1.00 -4.38
CA ALA A 624 -13.11 -1.80 -4.73
C ALA A 624 -11.81 -1.04 -4.44
N ILE A 625 -10.82 -1.67 -3.81
CA ILE A 625 -9.49 -1.10 -3.55
C ILE A 625 -8.40 -2.13 -3.80
N ILE A 626 -7.19 -1.65 -4.05
CA ILE A 626 -5.97 -2.46 -3.91
C ILE A 626 -5.14 -1.82 -2.82
N SER A 627 -4.86 -2.55 -1.74
CA SER A 627 -4.15 -2.01 -0.59
C SER A 627 -3.06 -2.95 -0.12
N VAL A 628 -1.84 -2.43 -0.01
CA VAL A 628 -0.68 -3.10 0.60
C VAL A 628 -0.44 -2.47 1.97
N ALA A 629 -0.34 -3.30 3.00
CA ALA A 629 -0.13 -2.84 4.38
C ALA A 629 1.23 -2.12 4.55
N PRO A 630 1.36 -1.17 5.50
CA PRO A 630 2.62 -0.48 5.76
C PRO A 630 3.76 -1.46 6.10
N GLY A 631 4.92 -1.27 5.47
CA GLY A 631 6.11 -2.09 5.71
C GLY A 631 6.22 -3.35 4.84
N VAL A 632 5.14 -3.74 4.15
CA VAL A 632 5.13 -4.87 3.22
C VAL A 632 5.89 -4.54 1.94
N THR A 633 6.63 -5.54 1.45
CA THR A 633 7.41 -5.49 0.22
C THR A 633 6.86 -6.48 -0.81
N ILE A 634 6.65 -5.99 -2.03
CA ILE A 634 6.40 -6.80 -3.21
C ILE A 634 7.70 -6.86 -4.01
N ASN A 635 8.17 -8.07 -4.29
CA ASN A 635 9.42 -8.32 -5.00
C ASN A 635 9.22 -9.34 -6.12
N SER A 636 9.04 -8.85 -7.34
CA SER A 636 9.00 -9.69 -8.54
C SER A 636 10.36 -9.90 -9.18
N GLY A 637 11.46 -9.43 -8.58
CA GLY A 637 12.81 -9.56 -9.14
C GLY A 637 12.91 -8.90 -10.51
N THR A 638 13.31 -9.65 -11.54
CA THR A 638 13.29 -9.17 -12.93
C THR A 638 11.93 -9.30 -13.63
N GLY A 639 10.96 -9.96 -13.00
CA GLY A 639 9.59 -10.07 -13.48
C GLY A 639 8.81 -8.76 -13.31
N ASP A 640 7.82 -8.53 -14.16
CA ASP A 640 7.01 -7.32 -14.16
C ASP A 640 5.96 -7.35 -13.04
N THR A 641 5.68 -6.17 -12.45
CA THR A 641 4.57 -5.97 -11.53
C THR A 641 3.51 -5.07 -12.15
N THR A 642 2.31 -5.62 -12.36
CA THR A 642 1.15 -4.91 -12.92
C THR A 642 0.05 -4.78 -11.87
N VAL A 643 -0.46 -3.58 -11.64
CA VAL A 643 -1.52 -3.30 -10.66
C VAL A 643 -2.64 -2.51 -11.31
N ILE A 644 -3.82 -3.11 -11.43
CA ILE A 644 -4.97 -2.53 -12.13
C ILE A 644 -6.19 -2.54 -11.21
N LEU A 645 -6.71 -1.36 -10.91
CA LEU A 645 -8.06 -1.20 -10.38
C LEU A 645 -8.99 -0.87 -11.55
N GLY A 646 -9.76 -1.86 -11.99
CA GLY A 646 -10.62 -1.81 -13.17
C GLY A 646 -11.89 -0.97 -12.99
N THR A 647 -12.72 -0.94 -14.04
CA THR A 647 -13.99 -0.18 -14.07
C THR A 647 -15.17 -0.94 -13.45
N GLY A 648 -15.04 -2.25 -13.23
CA GLY A 648 -16.15 -3.14 -12.84
C GLY A 648 -17.27 -3.18 -13.89
N GLU A 649 -16.93 -3.16 -15.18
CA GLU A 649 -17.92 -3.14 -16.26
C GLU A 649 -18.90 -4.31 -16.17
N GLY A 650 -20.19 -4.01 -16.31
CA GLY A 650 -21.27 -5.01 -16.24
C GLY A 650 -21.74 -5.35 -14.82
N LEU A 651 -21.05 -4.87 -13.78
CA LEU A 651 -21.43 -5.14 -12.39
C LEU A 651 -22.43 -4.11 -11.83
N THR A 652 -23.30 -4.56 -10.93
CA THR A 652 -24.24 -3.70 -10.18
C THR A 652 -23.54 -2.87 -9.11
N ASN A 653 -22.51 -3.43 -8.48
CA ASN A 653 -21.64 -2.72 -7.56
C ASN A 653 -20.26 -2.60 -8.24
N ASN A 654 -19.90 -1.43 -8.78
CA ASN A 654 -18.64 -1.24 -9.52
C ASN A 654 -17.84 -0.02 -9.05
N SER A 655 -18.24 0.55 -7.91
CA SER A 655 -17.56 1.68 -7.30
C SER A 655 -16.14 1.30 -6.89
N SER A 656 -15.22 2.24 -7.07
CA SER A 656 -13.78 2.07 -6.82
C SER A 656 -13.26 3.15 -5.85
N GLY A 657 -12.19 2.83 -5.13
CA GLY A 657 -11.40 3.74 -4.31
C GLY A 657 -9.97 3.87 -4.84
N ASP A 658 -9.02 3.97 -3.92
CA ASP A 658 -7.60 4.20 -4.24
C ASP A 658 -6.82 2.88 -4.43
N ILE A 659 -5.69 2.97 -5.12
CA ILE A 659 -4.61 2.00 -5.06
C ILE A 659 -3.58 2.51 -4.07
N THR A 660 -3.25 1.72 -3.04
CA THR A 660 -2.21 2.04 -2.05
C THR A 660 -1.15 0.94 -2.03
N LEU A 661 0.11 1.27 -2.35
CA LEU A 661 1.20 0.30 -2.43
C LEU A 661 2.35 0.63 -1.46
N GLY A 662 3.09 -0.41 -1.08
CA GLY A 662 4.28 -0.37 -0.24
C GLY A 662 5.58 -0.26 -1.04
N ASN A 663 6.60 -1.01 -0.62
CA ASN A 663 7.85 -1.11 -1.38
C ASN A 663 7.67 -2.06 -2.57
N LEU A 664 8.22 -1.70 -3.74
CA LEU A 664 8.16 -2.50 -4.95
C LEU A 664 9.56 -2.73 -5.52
N ILE A 665 9.89 -3.98 -5.85
CA ILE A 665 11.07 -4.38 -6.62
C ILE A 665 10.58 -5.19 -7.82
N ALA A 666 10.89 -4.76 -9.03
CA ALA A 666 10.38 -5.39 -10.25
C ALA A 666 11.25 -5.13 -11.49
N GLY A 667 10.96 -5.85 -12.58
CA GLY A 667 11.35 -5.49 -13.94
C GLY A 667 10.70 -4.15 -14.33
N ASN A 668 9.49 -4.20 -14.88
CA ASN A 668 8.64 -3.04 -15.09
C ASN A 668 7.60 -2.91 -13.96
N VAL A 669 7.14 -1.67 -13.71
CA VAL A 669 6.01 -1.38 -12.82
C VAL A 669 4.94 -0.63 -13.59
N GLU A 670 3.75 -1.20 -13.64
CA GLU A 670 2.57 -0.56 -14.22
C GLU A 670 1.46 -0.46 -13.17
N VAL A 671 0.96 0.75 -12.93
CA VAL A 671 -0.15 0.98 -11.99
C VAL A 671 -1.25 1.79 -12.68
N GLN A 672 -2.44 1.22 -12.79
CA GLN A 672 -3.59 1.87 -13.40
C GLN A 672 -4.79 1.89 -12.46
N ASN A 673 -5.29 3.08 -12.12
CA ASN A 673 -6.59 3.25 -11.50
C ASN A 673 -7.61 3.76 -12.53
N ASN A 674 -8.30 2.79 -13.15
CA ASN A 674 -9.37 3.00 -14.14
C ASN A 674 -10.75 3.05 -13.48
N GLY A 675 -10.79 3.11 -12.15
CA GLY A 675 -12.01 2.99 -11.37
C GLY A 675 -13.07 4.05 -11.68
N ALA A 676 -14.34 3.64 -11.68
CA ALA A 676 -15.48 4.47 -12.11
C ALA A 676 -15.65 5.79 -11.32
N ASN A 677 -15.18 5.84 -10.07
CA ASN A 677 -15.29 7.02 -9.20
C ASN A 677 -14.00 7.87 -9.14
N GLY A 678 -12.93 7.45 -9.82
CA GLY A 678 -11.68 8.19 -9.95
C GLY A 678 -10.81 8.31 -8.70
N GLY A 679 -10.57 7.20 -8.01
CA GLY A 679 -9.59 7.15 -6.93
C GLY A 679 -8.15 7.36 -7.40
N GLY A 680 -7.27 7.68 -6.45
CA GLY A 680 -5.87 7.97 -6.67
C GLY A 680 -4.96 6.75 -6.69
N ILE A 681 -3.67 7.01 -6.85
CA ILE A 681 -2.56 6.07 -6.65
C ILE A 681 -1.66 6.66 -5.56
N ASN A 682 -1.44 5.92 -4.48
CA ASN A 682 -0.62 6.32 -3.34
C ASN A 682 0.48 5.28 -3.09
N ILE A 683 1.72 5.63 -3.42
CA ILE A 683 2.89 4.77 -3.17
C ILE A 683 3.60 5.26 -1.90
N ASN A 684 3.48 4.49 -0.82
CA ASN A 684 4.03 4.83 0.49
C ASN A 684 5.44 4.28 0.72
N GLY A 685 5.91 3.36 -0.13
CA GLY A 685 7.26 2.81 -0.14
C GLY A 685 8.11 3.30 -1.31
N ALA A 686 9.33 2.76 -1.42
CA ALA A 686 10.21 3.01 -2.56
C ALA A 686 9.92 2.03 -3.71
N ILE A 687 10.09 2.49 -4.95
CA ILE A 687 10.07 1.65 -6.15
C ILE A 687 11.49 1.52 -6.69
N ALA A 688 11.97 0.28 -6.83
CA ALA A 688 13.18 -0.06 -7.55
C ALA A 688 12.80 -0.92 -8.76
N ALA A 689 12.89 -0.35 -9.97
CA ALA A 689 12.55 -1.04 -11.20
C ALA A 689 13.77 -1.18 -12.12
N ASP A 690 13.99 -2.34 -12.71
CA ASP A 690 15.04 -2.48 -13.73
C ASP A 690 14.63 -1.80 -15.05
N GLY A 691 13.33 -1.79 -15.34
CA GLY A 691 12.70 -1.22 -16.52
C GLY A 691 11.89 0.04 -16.22
N GLN A 692 10.74 0.17 -16.89
CA GLN A 692 9.91 1.39 -16.85
C GLN A 692 8.95 1.40 -15.65
N VAL A 693 8.57 2.61 -15.20
CA VAL A 693 7.53 2.83 -14.19
C VAL A 693 6.45 3.71 -14.81
N THR A 694 5.24 3.17 -14.98
CA THR A 694 4.10 3.91 -15.53
C THR A 694 2.95 3.93 -14.54
N MET A 695 2.39 5.11 -14.29
CA MET A 695 1.21 5.28 -13.46
C MET A 695 0.14 6.11 -14.16
N LEU A 696 -1.08 5.58 -14.21
CA LEU A 696 -2.24 6.25 -14.80
C LEU A 696 -3.40 6.27 -13.81
N SER A 697 -3.90 7.46 -13.49
CA SER A 697 -5.07 7.61 -12.63
C SER A 697 -5.93 8.77 -13.10
N SER A 698 -7.24 8.66 -12.89
CA SER A 698 -8.13 9.82 -12.99
C SER A 698 -8.09 10.70 -11.74
N GLY A 699 -7.69 10.14 -10.59
CA GLY A 699 -7.42 10.84 -9.33
C GLY A 699 -5.96 11.28 -9.18
N SER A 700 -5.59 11.67 -7.95
CA SER A 700 -4.22 12.13 -7.66
C SER A 700 -3.22 10.98 -7.64
N ILE A 701 -1.98 11.26 -8.04
CA ILE A 701 -0.85 10.33 -7.91
C ILE A 701 0.10 10.90 -6.87
N SER A 702 0.41 10.11 -5.84
CA SER A 702 1.46 10.43 -4.87
C SER A 702 2.49 9.31 -4.78
N THR A 703 3.78 9.67 -4.77
CA THR A 703 4.87 8.69 -4.71
C THR A 703 5.99 9.15 -3.78
N ARG A 704 6.86 8.20 -3.43
CA ARG A 704 8.15 8.46 -2.80
C ARG A 704 9.28 8.22 -3.81
N ASP A 705 10.36 7.59 -3.35
CA ASP A 705 11.53 7.32 -4.17
C ASP A 705 11.17 6.37 -5.32
N ILE A 706 11.55 6.74 -6.54
CA ILE A 706 11.46 5.86 -7.71
C ILE A 706 12.85 5.82 -8.32
N THR A 707 13.43 4.64 -8.40
CA THR A 707 14.70 4.40 -9.09
C THR A 707 14.46 3.45 -10.25
N THR A 708 14.86 3.86 -11.44
CA THR A 708 14.95 2.98 -12.60
C THR A 708 16.39 2.84 -13.08
N ASN A 709 16.73 1.72 -13.71
CA ASN A 709 17.95 1.67 -14.52
C ASN A 709 17.73 2.50 -15.79
N THR A 710 17.49 1.91 -16.95
CA THR A 710 17.34 2.69 -18.20
C THR A 710 15.90 3.06 -18.55
N GLY A 711 14.92 2.61 -17.76
CA GLY A 711 13.50 2.78 -18.06
C GLY A 711 12.98 4.19 -17.78
N GLU A 712 11.93 4.56 -18.52
CA GLU A 712 11.18 5.80 -18.33
C GLU A 712 10.34 5.76 -17.04
N VAL A 713 10.18 6.91 -16.40
CA VAL A 713 9.16 7.14 -15.36
C VAL A 713 8.09 8.05 -15.93
N SER A 714 6.86 7.55 -16.07
CA SER A 714 5.73 8.26 -16.64
C SER A 714 4.55 8.29 -15.68
N LEU A 715 4.13 9.49 -15.24
CA LEU A 715 3.03 9.68 -14.31
C LEU A 715 1.95 10.55 -14.95
N THR A 716 0.73 10.03 -15.06
CA THR A 716 -0.40 10.75 -15.67
C THR A 716 -1.63 10.79 -14.75
N SER A 717 -1.97 11.99 -14.25
CA SER A 717 -3.20 12.25 -13.51
C SER A 717 -4.19 13.03 -14.38
N GLN A 718 -5.30 12.39 -14.78
CA GLN A 718 -6.20 12.98 -15.77
C GLN A 718 -7.05 14.13 -15.23
N ASN A 719 -7.43 14.13 -13.95
CA ASN A 719 -8.31 15.17 -13.39
C ASN A 719 -7.76 15.82 -12.11
N ALA A 720 -6.62 15.40 -11.59
CA ALA A 720 -6.12 15.83 -10.28
C ALA A 720 -4.62 16.18 -10.31
N THR A 721 -3.94 15.98 -9.18
CA THR A 721 -2.56 16.42 -8.93
C THR A 721 -1.56 15.27 -9.04
N ILE A 722 -0.29 15.62 -9.25
CA ILE A 722 0.86 14.71 -9.04
C ILE A 722 1.71 15.27 -7.91
N ASN A 723 2.01 14.46 -6.89
CA ASN A 723 2.87 14.85 -5.77
C ASN A 723 3.98 13.82 -5.51
N THR A 724 5.21 14.18 -5.84
CA THR A 724 6.42 13.38 -5.60
C THR A 724 7.35 14.08 -4.60
N SER A 725 6.84 15.02 -3.79
CA SER A 725 7.64 15.82 -2.85
C SER A 725 8.26 15.01 -1.71
N ASN A 726 7.80 13.78 -1.49
CA ASN A 726 8.20 12.90 -0.38
C ASN A 726 9.32 11.91 -0.74
N GLY A 727 9.88 11.98 -1.95
CA GLY A 727 10.98 11.14 -2.40
C GLY A 727 11.75 11.75 -3.56
N ILE A 728 12.75 11.05 -4.09
CA ILE A 728 13.57 11.45 -5.24
C ILE A 728 13.29 10.50 -6.40
N ILE A 729 13.17 11.04 -7.61
CA ILE A 729 12.96 10.21 -8.81
C ILE A 729 14.26 10.22 -9.61
N THR A 730 14.86 9.05 -9.75
CA THR A 730 16.15 8.85 -10.40
C THR A 730 16.02 7.81 -11.50
N THR A 731 16.57 8.10 -12.67
CA THR A 731 16.72 7.16 -13.79
C THR A 731 18.16 7.17 -14.27
N ASN A 732 18.72 6.01 -14.62
CA ASN A 732 20.02 5.91 -15.29
C ASN A 732 19.91 6.21 -16.80
N GLY A 733 19.41 7.39 -17.13
CA GLY A 733 19.27 7.90 -18.50
C GLY A 733 17.90 7.67 -19.15
N GLY A 734 16.92 7.20 -18.38
CA GLY A 734 15.52 7.15 -18.81
C GLY A 734 14.85 8.53 -18.82
N GLN A 735 13.72 8.65 -19.51
CA GLN A 735 12.93 9.90 -19.48
C GLN A 735 12.12 10.00 -18.19
N ILE A 736 11.78 11.22 -17.79
CA ILE A 736 10.82 11.49 -16.71
C ILE A 736 9.71 12.37 -17.28
N ASN A 737 8.49 11.84 -17.35
CA ASN A 737 7.36 12.50 -18.00
C ASN A 737 6.15 12.59 -17.06
N PHE A 738 5.81 13.79 -16.59
CA PHE A 738 4.65 14.01 -15.72
C PHE A 738 3.59 14.86 -16.40
N THR A 739 2.34 14.38 -16.39
CA THR A 739 1.19 15.12 -16.91
C THR A 739 0.06 15.11 -15.90
N ALA A 740 -0.39 16.28 -15.48
CA ALA A 740 -1.53 16.41 -14.56
C ALA A 740 -2.52 17.46 -15.07
N ASN A 741 -3.80 17.27 -14.77
CA ASN A 741 -4.77 18.34 -14.97
C ASN A 741 -4.58 19.48 -13.96
N SER A 742 -4.20 19.19 -12.72
CA SER A 742 -3.97 20.16 -11.65
C SER A 742 -2.49 20.27 -11.29
N ASP A 743 -2.17 20.69 -10.06
CA ASP A 743 -0.81 20.98 -9.61
C ASP A 743 0.12 19.76 -9.72
N ILE A 744 1.38 20.04 -10.06
CA ILE A 744 2.47 19.07 -10.01
C ILE A 744 3.51 19.61 -9.03
N THR A 745 3.74 18.87 -7.94
CA THR A 745 4.78 19.19 -6.95
C THR A 745 5.80 18.07 -6.91
N THR A 746 7.08 18.39 -7.10
CA THR A 746 8.17 17.42 -7.06
C THR A 746 9.27 17.84 -6.12
N ASN A 747 10.00 16.86 -5.59
CA ASN A 747 11.30 17.10 -4.98
C ASN A 747 12.38 17.10 -6.09
N SER A 748 13.47 16.32 -5.93
CA SER A 748 14.54 16.20 -6.91
C SER A 748 14.21 15.18 -8.00
N LEU A 749 14.53 15.53 -9.25
CA LEU A 749 14.40 14.67 -10.43
C LEU A 749 15.77 14.53 -11.11
N ASP A 750 16.23 13.30 -11.33
CA ASP A 750 17.55 13.02 -11.90
C ASP A 750 17.45 12.01 -13.06
N SER A 751 17.81 12.45 -14.26
CA SER A 751 17.94 11.60 -15.45
C SER A 751 19.37 11.61 -16.02
N SER A 752 20.36 11.99 -15.22
CA SER A 752 21.74 12.27 -15.65
C SER A 752 22.61 11.04 -15.96
N GLY A 753 22.03 9.84 -16.01
CA GLY A 753 22.70 8.61 -16.42
C GLY A 753 23.23 8.63 -17.87
N ILE A 754 23.81 7.51 -18.30
CA ILE A 754 24.64 7.42 -19.53
C ILE A 754 23.89 7.82 -20.82
N ASN A 755 22.57 7.59 -20.88
CA ASN A 755 21.73 7.83 -22.06
C ASN A 755 20.90 9.13 -22.00
N SER A 756 21.04 9.91 -20.92
CA SER A 756 20.54 11.29 -20.78
C SER A 756 19.10 11.53 -21.23
N GLY A 757 18.13 11.06 -20.45
CA GLY A 757 16.72 11.25 -20.76
C GLY A 757 16.24 12.68 -20.54
N ASN A 758 15.24 13.09 -21.30
CA ASN A 758 14.54 14.36 -21.11
C ASN A 758 13.65 14.31 -19.86
N ILE A 759 13.43 15.48 -19.26
CA ILE A 759 12.47 15.67 -18.18
C ILE A 759 11.38 16.63 -18.65
N THR A 760 10.15 16.13 -18.77
CA THR A 760 9.00 16.89 -19.26
C THR A 760 7.90 16.91 -18.21
N ILE A 761 7.45 18.10 -17.81
CA ILE A 761 6.35 18.27 -16.85
C ILE A 761 5.30 19.19 -17.45
N THR A 762 4.06 18.72 -17.52
CA THR A 762 2.93 19.48 -18.06
C THR A 762 1.76 19.51 -17.08
N SER A 763 1.38 20.71 -16.64
CA SER A 763 0.13 20.94 -15.91
C SER A 763 -0.87 21.73 -16.77
N GLN A 764 -2.12 21.25 -16.85
CA GLN A 764 -3.15 21.88 -17.67
C GLN A 764 -3.78 23.09 -16.97
N THR A 765 -4.15 22.96 -15.69
CA THR A 765 -4.85 24.01 -14.94
C THR A 765 -4.08 24.48 -13.71
N GLY A 766 -3.14 23.67 -13.20
CA GLY A 766 -2.40 23.92 -11.97
C GLY A 766 -0.98 24.44 -12.17
N SER A 767 -0.34 24.72 -11.04
CA SER A 767 1.05 25.18 -10.94
C SER A 767 2.03 24.00 -10.97
N ILE A 768 3.25 24.28 -11.41
CA ILE A 768 4.38 23.35 -11.31
C ILE A 768 5.33 23.90 -10.23
N SER A 769 5.60 23.11 -9.19
CA SER A 769 6.62 23.43 -8.19
C SER A 769 7.63 22.29 -8.10
N THR A 770 8.92 22.59 -8.30
CA THR A 770 9.98 21.59 -8.28
C THR A 770 11.18 22.06 -7.47
N ARG A 771 12.05 21.11 -7.12
CA ARG A 771 13.38 21.41 -6.55
C ARG A 771 14.44 21.17 -7.60
N ASP A 772 15.48 20.41 -7.25
CA ASP A 772 16.60 20.15 -8.14
C ASP A 772 16.15 19.30 -9.34
N ILE A 773 16.57 19.67 -10.55
CA ILE A 773 16.38 18.85 -11.74
C ILE A 773 17.73 18.72 -12.42
N THR A 774 18.20 17.47 -12.60
CA THR A 774 19.49 17.19 -13.21
C THR A 774 19.36 16.28 -14.43
N THR A 775 19.96 16.68 -15.55
CA THR A 775 20.13 15.86 -16.76
C THR A 775 21.57 15.96 -17.26
N ASN A 776 21.95 15.11 -18.22
CA ASN A 776 23.26 15.14 -18.85
C ASN A 776 23.17 15.35 -20.38
N ALA A 777 22.86 16.56 -20.82
CA ALA A 777 22.50 16.93 -22.20
C ALA A 777 21.04 16.65 -22.61
N GLY A 778 20.21 16.12 -21.70
CA GLY A 778 18.76 15.99 -21.90
C GLY A 778 18.03 17.33 -21.71
N GLU A 779 16.93 17.54 -22.42
CA GLU A 779 16.09 18.73 -22.27
C GLU A 779 15.27 18.69 -20.97
N VAL A 780 15.14 19.83 -20.31
CA VAL A 780 14.16 20.05 -19.24
C VAL A 780 13.08 21.00 -19.77
N SER A 781 11.84 20.51 -19.86
CA SER A 781 10.70 21.31 -20.30
C SER A 781 9.57 21.30 -19.26
N LEU A 782 9.19 22.49 -18.80
CA LEU A 782 8.10 22.70 -17.85
C LEU A 782 7.02 23.57 -18.50
N THR A 783 5.77 23.09 -18.52
CA THR A 783 4.64 23.81 -19.12
C THR A 783 3.45 23.86 -18.16
N SER A 784 3.13 25.04 -17.60
CA SER A 784 1.88 25.29 -16.89
C SER A 784 0.95 26.13 -17.76
N GLN A 785 -0.10 25.52 -18.31
CA GLN A 785 -0.92 26.18 -19.33
C GLN A 785 -1.79 27.31 -18.77
N ASN A 786 -2.10 27.31 -17.47
CA ASN A 786 -3.01 28.30 -16.87
C ASN A 786 -2.52 28.90 -15.53
N ALA A 787 -1.41 28.42 -14.96
CA ALA A 787 -0.91 28.88 -13.67
C ALA A 787 0.61 29.20 -13.72
N THR A 788 1.32 28.98 -12.60
CA THR A 788 2.72 29.38 -12.39
C THR A 788 3.70 28.22 -12.55
N ILE A 789 4.98 28.56 -12.74
CA ILE A 789 6.12 27.64 -12.57
C ILE A 789 7.00 28.20 -11.46
N ASP A 790 7.32 27.38 -10.45
CA ASP A 790 8.19 27.74 -9.34
C ASP A 790 9.29 26.69 -9.11
N THR A 791 10.52 27.05 -9.45
CA THR A 791 11.74 26.27 -9.18
C THR A 791 12.67 26.99 -8.20
N SER A 792 12.14 27.89 -7.35
CA SER A 792 12.95 28.70 -6.44
C SER A 792 13.65 27.89 -5.33
N ASN A 793 13.27 26.63 -5.14
CA ASN A 793 13.75 25.77 -4.05
C ASN A 793 14.83 24.76 -4.49
N GLY A 794 15.32 24.84 -5.72
CA GLY A 794 16.38 23.99 -6.25
C GLY A 794 17.04 24.54 -7.52
N ALA A 795 18.08 23.88 -8.01
CA ALA A 795 18.79 24.24 -9.24
C ALA A 795 18.38 23.34 -10.41
N ILE A 796 18.35 23.90 -11.61
CA ILE A 796 18.06 23.17 -12.85
C ILE A 796 19.35 23.08 -13.67
N THR A 797 19.93 21.89 -13.75
CA THR A 797 21.23 21.65 -14.37
C THR A 797 21.10 20.61 -15.47
N THR A 798 21.43 20.98 -16.69
CA THR A 798 21.29 20.07 -17.85
C THR A 798 22.60 19.66 -18.49
N ASN A 799 23.75 20.16 -18.01
CA ASN A 799 25.09 19.85 -18.53
C ASN A 799 25.19 19.90 -20.07
N GLY A 800 24.49 20.83 -20.70
CA GLY A 800 24.46 20.98 -22.16
C GLY A 800 23.06 20.87 -22.78
N GLY A 801 22.05 20.41 -22.05
CA GLY A 801 20.69 20.31 -22.54
C GLY A 801 19.99 21.67 -22.66
N ARG A 802 18.78 21.67 -23.23
CA ARG A 802 17.93 22.87 -23.28
C ARG A 802 17.10 22.99 -22.01
N ILE A 803 16.79 24.22 -21.62
CA ILE A 803 15.82 24.52 -20.55
C ILE A 803 14.70 25.35 -21.18
N ASN A 804 13.46 24.86 -21.15
CA ASN A 804 12.32 25.52 -21.79
C ASN A 804 11.10 25.57 -20.86
N PHE A 805 10.82 26.74 -20.28
CA PHE A 805 9.67 26.95 -19.38
C PHE A 805 8.62 27.84 -20.03
N ALA A 806 7.37 27.38 -20.00
CA ALA A 806 6.22 28.14 -20.49
C ALA A 806 5.11 28.15 -19.44
N ALA A 807 4.74 29.33 -18.96
CA ALA A 807 3.66 29.52 -18.00
C ALA A 807 2.64 30.54 -18.51
N ASN A 808 1.38 30.38 -18.12
CA ASN A 808 0.42 31.47 -18.27
C ASN A 808 0.75 32.60 -17.28
N SER A 809 0.99 32.27 -16.01
CA SER A 809 1.31 33.22 -14.95
C SER A 809 2.83 33.24 -14.67
N ASP A 810 3.22 33.58 -13.43
CA ASP A 810 4.60 33.85 -13.05
C ASP A 810 5.52 32.62 -13.25
N ILE A 811 6.77 32.89 -13.65
CA ILE A 811 7.88 31.94 -13.63
C ILE A 811 8.90 32.44 -12.62
N THR A 812 9.15 31.65 -11.58
CA THR A 812 10.17 31.94 -10.56
C THR A 812 11.23 30.84 -10.56
N THR A 813 12.51 31.18 -10.69
CA THR A 813 13.61 30.21 -10.71
C THR A 813 14.77 30.62 -9.82
N ASN A 814 15.43 29.66 -9.16
CA ASN A 814 16.64 29.94 -8.38
C ASN A 814 17.91 29.97 -9.24
N SER A 815 18.25 28.87 -9.92
CA SER A 815 19.42 28.83 -10.81
C SER A 815 19.16 27.90 -12.01
N LEU A 816 19.59 28.33 -13.20
CA LEU A 816 19.46 27.59 -14.46
C LEU A 816 20.85 27.44 -15.11
N ASP A 817 21.30 26.21 -15.31
CA ASP A 817 22.61 25.90 -15.90
C ASP A 817 22.50 24.93 -17.08
N SER A 818 22.90 25.40 -18.26
CA SER A 818 23.04 24.59 -19.47
C SER A 818 24.47 24.55 -20.02
N SER A 819 25.48 24.91 -19.22
CA SER A 819 26.84 25.27 -19.66
C SER A 819 27.77 24.13 -20.11
N GLY A 820 27.25 22.93 -20.41
CA GLY A 820 28.07 21.79 -20.85
C GLY A 820 28.69 21.93 -22.25
N ILE A 821 29.26 20.82 -22.75
CA ILE A 821 30.09 20.77 -23.98
C ILE A 821 29.31 21.19 -25.25
N ASN A 822 27.98 21.07 -25.24
CA ASN A 822 27.08 21.47 -26.33
C ASN A 822 25.90 22.32 -25.80
N SER A 823 26.20 23.41 -25.07
CA SER A 823 25.20 24.20 -24.33
C SER A 823 23.90 24.48 -25.08
N GLY A 824 22.80 24.01 -24.52
CA GLY A 824 21.46 24.30 -25.00
C GLY A 824 20.98 25.69 -24.58
N ASN A 825 20.00 26.19 -25.33
CA ASN A 825 19.36 27.47 -25.03
C ASN A 825 18.52 27.37 -23.75
N ILE A 826 18.41 28.48 -23.04
CA ILE A 826 17.50 28.69 -21.92
C ILE A 826 16.41 29.65 -22.38
N THR A 827 15.16 29.21 -22.34
CA THR A 827 14.00 29.98 -22.82
C THR A 827 12.89 29.96 -21.77
N LEU A 828 12.50 31.14 -21.28
CA LEU A 828 11.39 31.31 -20.34
C LEU A 828 10.32 32.22 -20.97
N THR A 829 9.08 31.76 -21.02
CA THR A 829 7.95 32.53 -21.57
C THR A 829 6.77 32.57 -20.59
N SER A 830 6.41 33.77 -20.14
CA SER A 830 5.19 34.02 -19.37
C SER A 830 4.18 34.84 -20.19
N GLN A 831 2.91 34.43 -20.20
CA GLN A 831 1.87 35.11 -20.97
C GLN A 831 1.32 36.35 -20.24
N ILE A 832 0.95 36.21 -18.98
CA ILE A 832 0.35 37.28 -18.17
C ILE A 832 1.16 37.63 -16.91
N GLY A 833 2.12 36.77 -16.54
CA GLY A 833 2.88 36.89 -15.31
C GLY A 833 4.30 37.41 -15.48
N ASN A 834 4.96 37.56 -14.35
CA ASN A 834 6.35 38.01 -14.23
C ASN A 834 7.33 36.86 -14.48
N ILE A 835 8.57 37.22 -14.81
CA ILE A 835 9.70 36.28 -14.78
C ILE A 835 10.67 36.76 -13.72
N PHE A 836 10.86 35.95 -12.67
CA PHE A 836 11.84 36.14 -11.61
C PHE A 836 12.92 35.06 -11.69
N THR A 837 14.18 35.45 -11.85
CA THR A 837 15.28 34.46 -11.92
C THR A 837 16.47 34.87 -11.04
N GLY A 838 17.13 33.88 -10.44
CA GLY A 838 18.51 34.03 -9.99
C GLY A 838 19.50 33.80 -11.13
N ASP A 839 20.56 33.04 -10.88
CA ASP A 839 21.67 32.86 -11.81
C ASP A 839 21.25 32.07 -13.07
N ILE A 840 21.70 32.51 -14.24
CA ILE A 840 21.54 31.78 -15.50
C ILE A 840 22.89 31.64 -16.18
N THR A 841 23.31 30.41 -16.48
CA THR A 841 24.61 30.13 -17.10
C THR A 841 24.48 29.27 -18.36
N THR A 842 25.09 29.72 -19.45
CA THR A 842 25.23 28.94 -20.70
C THR A 842 26.65 29.02 -21.25
N ASN A 843 27.01 28.09 -22.14
CA ASN A 843 28.28 28.10 -22.87
C ASN A 843 28.01 28.22 -24.38
N ALA A 844 27.86 29.47 -24.86
CA ALA A 844 27.42 29.86 -26.21
C ALA A 844 25.91 29.66 -26.52
N GLY A 845 25.14 29.02 -25.64
CA GLY A 845 23.68 28.92 -25.75
C GLY A 845 22.98 30.27 -25.56
N GLU A 846 21.85 30.48 -26.24
CA GLU A 846 21.04 31.69 -26.09
C GLU A 846 20.25 31.68 -24.77
N VAL A 847 20.15 32.85 -24.13
CA VAL A 847 19.20 33.10 -23.04
C VAL A 847 18.10 34.04 -23.54
N SER A 848 16.86 33.55 -23.58
CA SER A 848 15.70 34.31 -24.03
C SER A 848 14.61 34.35 -22.96
N LEU A 849 14.29 35.54 -22.47
CA LEU A 849 13.23 35.75 -21.47
C LEU A 849 12.12 36.62 -22.09
N THR A 850 10.86 36.17 -21.98
CA THR A 850 9.72 36.91 -22.54
C THR A 850 8.55 36.92 -21.58
N SER A 851 8.24 38.10 -21.01
CA SER A 851 6.99 38.35 -20.27
C SER A 851 6.07 39.22 -21.12
N GLN A 852 5.00 38.64 -21.65
CA GLN A 852 4.18 39.32 -22.66
C GLN A 852 3.31 40.46 -22.10
N ASN A 853 2.97 40.44 -20.81
CA ASN A 853 2.12 41.47 -20.20
C ASN A 853 2.64 42.01 -18.84
N ALA A 854 3.77 41.53 -18.33
CA ALA A 854 4.29 41.93 -17.02
C ALA A 854 5.81 42.25 -17.08
N THR A 855 6.51 42.07 -15.96
CA THR A 855 7.93 42.46 -15.79
C THR A 855 8.90 41.27 -15.92
N ILE A 856 10.16 41.57 -16.18
CA ILE A 856 11.29 40.65 -15.99
C ILE A 856 12.17 41.20 -14.86
N ASP A 857 12.48 40.38 -13.86
CA ASP A 857 13.38 40.73 -12.77
C ASP A 857 14.41 39.62 -12.53
N THR A 858 15.66 39.90 -12.89
CA THR A 858 16.82 39.03 -12.66
C THR A 858 17.80 39.68 -11.68
N SER A 859 17.34 40.57 -10.80
CA SER A 859 18.20 41.31 -9.85
C SER A 859 18.85 40.41 -8.78
N ASN A 860 18.30 39.21 -8.58
CA ASN A 860 18.78 38.25 -7.58
C ASN A 860 19.93 37.35 -8.06
N GLY A 861 20.35 37.43 -9.33
CA GLY A 861 21.43 36.60 -9.87
C GLY A 861 22.13 37.22 -11.07
N ILE A 862 23.21 36.59 -11.53
CA ILE A 862 24.01 37.03 -12.68
C ILE A 862 23.67 36.17 -13.88
N ILE A 863 23.55 36.82 -15.05
CA ILE A 863 23.32 36.14 -16.32
C ILE A 863 24.65 36.04 -17.06
N THR A 864 25.15 34.83 -17.28
CA THR A 864 26.45 34.60 -17.93
C THR A 864 26.30 33.67 -19.12
N THR A 865 26.84 34.07 -20.27
CA THR A 865 26.93 33.23 -21.47
C THR A 865 28.33 33.37 -22.08
N ASN A 866 28.94 32.28 -22.53
CA ASN A 866 30.22 32.34 -23.27
C ASN A 866 29.98 32.74 -24.75
N GLY A 867 29.70 34.02 -25.01
CA GLY A 867 29.40 34.57 -26.33
C GLY A 867 27.99 34.26 -26.88
N GLY A 868 27.09 33.75 -26.04
CA GLY A 868 25.70 33.42 -26.41
C GLY A 868 24.81 34.66 -26.45
N ARG A 869 23.80 34.71 -27.33
CA ARG A 869 22.87 35.86 -27.38
C ARG A 869 22.03 35.93 -26.10
N ILE A 870 21.76 37.15 -25.63
CA ILE A 870 20.84 37.41 -24.51
C ILE A 870 19.73 38.34 -25.02
N ASN A 871 18.47 37.91 -24.91
CA ASN A 871 17.31 38.63 -25.42
C ASN A 871 16.17 38.66 -24.39
N PHE A 872 15.93 39.82 -23.76
CA PHE A 872 14.85 40.02 -22.80
C PHE A 872 13.79 40.95 -23.38
N ALA A 873 12.54 40.51 -23.36
CA ALA A 873 11.39 41.30 -23.81
C ALA A 873 10.29 41.29 -22.74
N ALA A 874 9.95 42.47 -22.22
CA ALA A 874 8.88 42.64 -21.24
C ALA A 874 7.89 43.71 -21.72
N ASN A 875 6.60 43.54 -21.41
CA ASN A 875 5.65 44.62 -21.59
C ASN A 875 5.91 45.76 -20.60
N SER A 876 6.18 45.41 -19.33
CA SER A 876 6.49 46.37 -18.27
C SER A 876 8.00 46.44 -18.01
N ASP A 877 8.41 46.77 -16.78
CA ASP A 877 9.81 46.99 -16.40
C ASP A 877 10.71 45.76 -16.61
N ILE A 878 11.98 46.02 -16.94
CA ILE A 878 13.07 45.03 -16.86
C ILE A 878 14.05 45.49 -15.79
N THR A 879 14.27 44.67 -14.76
CA THR A 879 15.29 44.88 -13.74
C THR A 879 16.29 43.74 -13.76
N THR A 880 17.59 44.03 -13.84
CA THR A 880 18.62 42.99 -13.87
C THR A 880 19.80 43.37 -12.98
N ASN A 881 20.54 42.38 -12.49
CA ASN A 881 21.89 42.61 -11.96
C ASN A 881 22.86 42.75 -13.14
N SER A 882 24.03 42.09 -13.11
CA SER A 882 24.98 42.11 -14.21
C SER A 882 24.65 41.03 -15.26
N ILE A 883 24.80 41.39 -16.51
CA ILE A 883 24.67 40.53 -17.69
C ILE A 883 26.03 40.47 -18.39
N ASP A 884 26.57 39.26 -18.53
CA ASP A 884 27.83 38.98 -19.19
C ASP A 884 27.63 37.98 -20.35
N SER A 885 27.88 38.44 -21.55
CA SER A 885 27.88 37.67 -22.80
C SER A 885 29.27 37.67 -23.45
N SER A 886 30.32 37.79 -22.63
CA SER A 886 31.69 37.76 -23.12
C SER A 886 32.09 36.40 -23.67
N GLY A 887 33.00 36.40 -24.65
CA GLY A 887 33.49 35.17 -25.27
C GLY A 887 34.51 35.45 -26.37
N ILE A 888 34.78 34.45 -27.23
CA ILE A 888 35.65 34.63 -28.41
C ILE A 888 35.10 35.77 -29.29
N ASN A 889 33.79 35.75 -29.53
CA ASN A 889 33.04 36.92 -29.96
C ASN A 889 32.03 37.21 -28.85
N GLY A 890 31.88 38.48 -28.47
CA GLY A 890 30.82 38.87 -27.54
C GLY A 890 29.45 38.58 -28.15
N GLY A 891 28.54 38.03 -27.37
CA GLY A 891 27.17 37.77 -27.80
C GLY A 891 26.30 39.01 -27.64
N ASN A 892 25.37 39.21 -28.57
CA ASN A 892 24.51 40.41 -28.52
C ASN A 892 23.63 40.39 -27.27
N ILE A 893 23.48 41.55 -26.63
CA ILE A 893 22.54 41.78 -25.53
C ILE A 893 21.42 42.68 -26.04
N THR A 894 20.18 42.26 -25.90
CA THR A 894 19.00 43.02 -26.30
C THR A 894 17.98 43.02 -25.16
N LEU A 895 17.62 44.21 -24.68
CA LEU A 895 16.64 44.42 -23.63
C LEU A 895 15.56 45.39 -24.16
N THR A 896 14.30 44.93 -24.20
CA THR A 896 13.18 45.75 -24.69
C THR A 896 12.03 45.78 -23.69
N SER A 897 11.71 46.96 -23.16
CA SER A 897 10.55 47.23 -22.30
C SER A 897 9.53 48.10 -23.03
N GLN A 898 8.35 47.56 -23.30
CA GLN A 898 7.35 48.23 -24.17
C GLN A 898 6.70 49.45 -23.52
N THR A 899 6.41 49.39 -22.21
CA THR A 899 5.71 50.45 -21.46
C THR A 899 6.46 50.90 -20.22
N GLY A 900 7.56 50.23 -19.85
CA GLY A 900 8.26 50.42 -18.58
C GLY A 900 9.65 51.05 -18.72
N LYS A 901 10.39 50.99 -17.62
CA LYS A 901 11.81 51.35 -17.54
C LYS A 901 12.70 50.10 -17.62
N ILE A 902 13.98 50.33 -17.90
CA ILE A 902 15.04 49.31 -17.79
C ILE A 902 16.05 49.77 -16.74
N THR A 903 16.27 48.95 -15.71
CA THR A 903 17.31 49.14 -14.69
C THR A 903 18.24 47.92 -14.68
N THR A 904 19.53 48.11 -14.92
CA THR A 904 20.51 47.01 -14.99
C THR A 904 21.78 47.35 -14.20
N GLY A 905 22.49 46.32 -13.74
CA GLY A 905 23.90 46.40 -13.37
C GLY A 905 24.78 46.55 -14.61
N ASN A 906 25.90 45.82 -14.66
CA ASN A 906 26.83 45.88 -15.79
C ASN A 906 26.28 45.12 -17.00
N LEU A 907 26.44 45.68 -18.20
CA LEU A 907 26.16 45.01 -19.47
C LEU A 907 27.49 44.77 -20.20
N THR A 908 27.92 43.51 -20.27
CA THR A 908 29.21 43.13 -20.87
C THR A 908 29.00 42.20 -22.06
N SER A 909 29.39 42.64 -23.25
CA SER A 909 29.44 41.85 -24.49
C SER A 909 30.86 41.91 -25.09
N LEU A 910 31.86 41.69 -24.22
CA LEU A 910 33.26 41.77 -24.59
C LEU A 910 33.68 40.58 -25.46
N GLY A 911 34.37 40.85 -26.57
CA GLY A 911 34.96 39.81 -27.41
C GLY A 911 36.47 39.77 -27.36
N GLU A 912 37.06 38.58 -27.29
CA GLU A 912 38.49 38.41 -27.57
C GLU A 912 38.84 38.85 -29.01
N ILE A 913 37.91 38.59 -29.94
CA ILE A 913 37.97 39.05 -31.33
C ILE A 913 37.02 40.23 -31.52
N ASN A 914 35.71 40.00 -31.70
CA ASN A 914 34.74 41.06 -31.93
C ASN A 914 33.81 41.22 -30.74
N GLY A 915 33.58 42.46 -30.29
CA GLY A 915 32.54 42.77 -29.31
C GLY A 915 31.14 42.58 -29.92
N GLY A 916 30.17 42.18 -29.10
CA GLY A 916 28.78 42.03 -29.51
C GLY A 916 27.96 43.29 -29.23
N ASN A 917 26.87 43.48 -29.98
CA ASN A 917 26.05 44.69 -29.86
C ASN A 917 25.22 44.68 -28.57
N ILE A 918 25.00 45.86 -27.99
CA ILE A 918 24.12 46.06 -26.85
C ILE A 918 23.02 47.03 -27.26
N LEU A 919 21.77 46.56 -27.26
CA LEU A 919 20.56 47.35 -27.57
C LEU A 919 19.67 47.39 -26.33
N VAL A 920 19.33 48.59 -25.87
CA VAL A 920 18.42 48.79 -24.74
C VAL A 920 17.35 49.81 -25.14
N GLU A 921 16.11 49.32 -25.25
CA GLU A 921 14.95 50.12 -25.64
C GLU A 921 13.93 50.10 -24.49
N ALA A 922 13.58 51.27 -23.96
CA ALA A 922 12.62 51.38 -22.86
C ALA A 922 11.59 52.45 -23.17
N SER A 923 10.35 52.31 -22.72
CA SER A 923 9.37 53.38 -22.90
C SER A 923 9.77 54.62 -22.10
N THR A 924 10.17 54.46 -20.83
CA THR A 924 10.31 55.60 -19.92
C THR A 924 11.73 55.97 -19.55
N GLN A 925 12.56 55.06 -19.05
CA GLN A 925 13.88 55.40 -18.49
C GLN A 925 14.86 54.24 -18.67
N ILE A 926 16.14 54.54 -18.87
CA ILE A 926 17.23 53.56 -18.82
C ILE A 926 18.21 53.94 -17.70
N THR A 927 18.47 53.01 -16.78
CA THR A 927 19.56 53.10 -15.79
C THR A 927 20.44 51.86 -15.93
N ALA A 928 21.73 52.05 -16.18
CA ALA A 928 22.71 50.97 -16.23
C ALA A 928 23.96 51.32 -15.40
N GLU A 929 24.76 50.33 -15.03
CA GLU A 929 26.13 50.58 -14.56
C GLU A 929 27.08 50.71 -15.77
N GLN A 930 28.06 49.82 -15.90
CA GLN A 930 29.05 49.85 -16.98
C GLN A 930 28.50 49.16 -18.21
N ILE A 931 28.68 49.77 -19.39
CA ILE A 931 28.36 49.15 -20.67
C ILE A 931 29.65 48.89 -21.44
N ASN A 932 29.98 47.62 -21.65
CA ASN A 932 31.21 47.20 -22.30
C ASN A 932 30.93 46.26 -23.47
N SER A 933 31.07 46.77 -24.69
CA SER A 933 30.90 46.06 -25.97
C SER A 933 32.23 46.03 -26.74
N SER A 934 33.37 46.12 -26.05
CA SER A 934 34.68 46.19 -26.72
C SER A 934 35.11 44.87 -27.36
N GLY A 935 35.88 44.97 -28.45
CA GLY A 935 36.58 43.83 -29.07
C GLY A 935 38.09 43.98 -28.95
N ASN A 936 38.79 43.02 -28.33
CA ASN A 936 40.21 43.15 -28.02
C ASN A 936 41.10 43.23 -29.28
N SER A 937 40.88 42.32 -30.24
CA SER A 937 41.69 42.22 -31.47
C SER A 937 40.93 42.57 -32.76
N GLY A 938 39.61 42.56 -32.73
CA GLY A 938 38.70 42.78 -33.85
C GLY A 938 37.92 44.09 -33.73
N ARG A 939 36.63 44.08 -34.11
CA ARG A 939 35.77 45.29 -34.05
C ARG A 939 35.11 45.42 -32.69
N GLY A 940 34.92 46.64 -32.21
CA GLY A 940 33.99 46.92 -31.12
C GLY A 940 32.55 46.75 -31.59
N GLY A 941 31.66 46.33 -30.69
CA GLY A 941 30.22 46.24 -30.95
C GLY A 941 29.53 47.59 -30.74
N ASN A 942 28.33 47.72 -31.30
CA ASN A 942 27.54 48.93 -31.20
C ASN A 942 26.74 48.97 -29.90
N VAL A 943 26.54 50.17 -29.35
CA VAL A 943 25.65 50.43 -28.22
C VAL A 943 24.55 51.38 -28.66
N THR A 944 23.29 50.99 -28.47
CA THR A 944 22.11 51.82 -28.75
C THR A 944 21.23 51.89 -27.51
N LEU A 945 20.95 53.11 -27.03
CA LEU A 945 20.06 53.38 -25.89
C LEU A 945 18.95 54.34 -26.32
N ASP A 946 17.68 53.93 -26.22
CA ASP A 946 16.54 54.71 -26.71
C ASP A 946 15.32 54.67 -25.76
N PRO A 947 15.20 55.62 -24.81
CA PRO A 947 13.98 55.85 -24.06
C PRO A 947 13.36 57.24 -24.25
N SER A 948 12.07 57.38 -23.93
CA SER A 948 11.41 58.69 -23.97
C SER A 948 11.83 59.62 -22.82
N GLY A 949 12.37 59.08 -21.72
CA GLY A 949 12.82 59.83 -20.54
C GLY A 949 14.32 59.65 -20.28
N ASP A 950 14.76 59.76 -19.03
CA ASP A 950 16.19 59.89 -18.72
C ASP A 950 17.03 58.64 -19.04
N ILE A 951 18.31 58.86 -19.35
CA ILE A 951 19.33 57.82 -19.42
C ILE A 951 20.41 58.13 -18.38
N GLN A 952 20.75 57.15 -17.54
CA GLN A 952 21.91 57.20 -16.65
C GLN A 952 22.77 55.94 -16.80
N VAL A 953 24.06 56.11 -17.08
CA VAL A 953 25.05 55.01 -17.15
C VAL A 953 26.35 55.39 -16.44
N SER A 954 27.17 54.44 -16.00
CA SER A 954 28.49 54.75 -15.43
C SER A 954 29.48 55.15 -16.51
N TRP A 955 29.67 54.32 -17.54
CA TRP A 955 30.48 54.61 -18.73
C TRP A 955 30.17 53.63 -19.86
N ILE A 956 30.56 53.99 -21.09
CA ILE A 956 30.34 53.21 -22.31
C ILE A 956 31.69 52.94 -23.00
N ASN A 957 32.02 51.66 -23.19
CA ASN A 957 33.23 51.20 -23.89
C ASN A 957 32.85 50.35 -25.10
N THR A 958 33.03 50.88 -26.31
CA THR A 958 32.86 50.16 -27.59
C THR A 958 34.17 50.12 -28.37
N GLN A 959 35.31 50.17 -27.68
CA GLN A 959 36.62 50.17 -28.34
C GLN A 959 36.89 48.87 -29.10
N GLY A 960 37.64 48.95 -30.19
CA GLY A 960 38.01 47.80 -31.00
C GLY A 960 39.50 47.75 -31.31
N GLY A 961 40.09 46.56 -31.30
CA GLY A 961 41.47 46.34 -31.77
C GLY A 961 41.70 46.74 -33.24
N THR A 962 40.64 46.82 -34.04
CA THR A 962 40.68 47.30 -35.44
C THR A 962 39.81 48.54 -35.65
N LEU A 963 38.49 48.43 -35.52
CA LEU A 963 37.54 49.54 -35.66
C LEU A 963 36.71 49.62 -34.38
N GLY A 964 36.50 50.82 -33.85
CA GLY A 964 35.55 51.00 -32.75
C GLY A 964 34.10 50.83 -33.19
N GLY A 965 33.24 50.43 -32.26
CA GLY A 965 31.80 50.34 -32.46
C GLY A 965 31.10 51.69 -32.29
N ASN A 966 29.90 51.81 -32.84
CA ASN A 966 29.11 53.04 -32.77
C ASN A 966 28.36 53.14 -31.44
N VAL A 967 28.17 54.36 -30.96
CA VAL A 967 27.32 54.68 -29.82
C VAL A 967 26.21 55.60 -30.31
N ASP A 968 24.96 55.16 -30.20
CA ASP A 968 23.77 55.92 -30.58
C ASP A 968 22.84 56.07 -29.37
N ILE A 969 22.65 57.30 -28.92
CA ILE A 969 21.88 57.65 -27.73
C ILE A 969 20.74 58.56 -28.15
N THR A 970 19.51 58.17 -27.83
CA THR A 970 18.33 59.00 -28.10
C THR A 970 17.49 59.13 -26.84
N THR A 971 17.32 60.35 -26.33
CA THR A 971 16.42 60.64 -25.21
C THR A 971 15.78 62.02 -25.36
N ALA A 972 14.49 62.13 -25.03
CA ALA A 972 13.78 63.41 -24.96
C ALA A 972 13.99 64.15 -23.61
N SER A 973 14.80 63.59 -22.71
CA SER A 973 15.13 64.13 -21.38
C SER A 973 16.65 64.22 -21.17
N SER A 974 17.17 63.96 -19.97
CA SER A 974 18.60 64.07 -19.67
C SER A 974 19.36 62.78 -19.99
N PHE A 975 20.59 62.92 -20.52
CA PHE A 975 21.57 61.84 -20.61
C PHE A 975 22.73 62.11 -19.67
N ARG A 976 23.02 61.18 -18.74
CA ARG A 976 24.08 61.30 -17.73
C ARG A 976 25.02 60.10 -17.79
N VAL A 977 26.33 60.38 -17.93
CA VAL A 977 27.38 59.37 -17.80
C VAL A 977 28.24 59.68 -16.59
N THR A 978 28.02 58.96 -15.49
CA THR A 978 28.41 59.42 -14.14
C THR A 978 29.86 59.16 -13.77
N ASP A 979 30.55 58.26 -14.47
CA ASP A 979 31.90 57.83 -14.15
C ASP A 979 32.82 57.87 -15.38
N THR A 980 34.08 57.46 -15.16
CA THR A 980 35.11 57.40 -16.20
C THR A 980 35.90 56.09 -16.13
N PHE A 981 36.46 55.66 -17.25
CA PHE A 981 37.45 54.59 -17.33
C PHE A 981 38.66 55.05 -18.16
N THR A 982 39.76 54.31 -18.08
CA THR A 982 40.96 54.59 -18.88
C THR A 982 40.78 54.05 -20.30
N ALA A 983 40.59 54.95 -21.26
CA ALA A 983 40.51 54.61 -22.67
C ALA A 983 41.88 54.15 -23.22
N ALA A 984 41.90 53.52 -24.40
CA ALA A 984 43.11 52.96 -25.03
C ALA A 984 44.19 54.01 -25.33
N ASN A 985 43.84 55.28 -25.43
CA ASN A 985 44.77 56.41 -25.58
C ASN A 985 45.26 56.99 -24.23
N GLY A 986 44.88 56.38 -23.09
CA GLY A 986 45.26 56.80 -21.74
C GLY A 986 44.40 57.92 -21.15
N LEU A 987 43.36 58.39 -21.84
CA LEU A 987 42.45 59.41 -21.32
C LEU A 987 41.44 58.81 -20.35
N ALA A 988 41.06 59.58 -19.32
CA ALA A 988 39.88 59.28 -18.51
C ALA A 988 38.61 59.66 -19.29
N ALA A 989 37.96 58.67 -19.88
CA ALA A 989 36.80 58.83 -20.76
C ALA A 989 35.53 58.28 -20.11
N SER A 990 34.40 58.92 -20.38
CA SER A 990 33.06 58.40 -20.06
C SER A 990 32.50 57.58 -21.22
N ILE A 991 32.85 57.93 -22.46
CA ILE A 991 32.47 57.20 -23.68
C ILE A 991 33.71 57.09 -24.56
N SER A 992 34.05 55.86 -24.98
CA SER A 992 35.16 55.62 -25.93
C SER A 992 34.77 54.65 -27.04
N THR A 993 34.98 55.07 -28.29
CA THR A 993 34.80 54.28 -29.52
C THR A 993 36.14 54.10 -30.27
N ILE A 994 37.28 54.11 -29.58
CA ILE A 994 38.62 54.04 -30.21
C ILE A 994 38.81 52.74 -30.99
N GLY A 995 39.37 52.84 -32.20
CA GLY A 995 39.95 51.70 -32.92
C GLY A 995 41.20 52.06 -33.72
N ASN A 996 42.11 51.10 -33.90
CA ASN A 996 43.41 51.32 -34.57
C ASN A 996 43.30 51.80 -36.03
N ASN A 997 42.23 51.41 -36.73
CA ASN A 997 41.94 51.77 -38.12
C ASN A 997 40.81 52.82 -38.24
N GLY A 998 40.38 53.41 -37.11
CA GLY A 998 39.29 54.40 -37.05
C GLY A 998 38.35 54.16 -35.89
N GLY A 999 37.88 55.24 -35.26
CA GLY A 999 36.86 55.16 -34.21
C GLY A 999 35.44 55.05 -34.77
N GLY A 1000 34.53 54.50 -33.97
CA GLY A 1000 33.10 54.48 -34.27
C GLY A 1000 32.43 55.85 -34.03
N SER A 1001 31.27 56.09 -34.63
CA SER A 1001 30.51 57.32 -34.41
C SER A 1001 29.93 57.38 -33.01
N ILE A 1002 29.89 58.56 -32.41
CA ILE A 1002 29.20 58.82 -31.14
C ILE A 1002 28.12 59.86 -31.43
N ILE A 1003 26.85 59.46 -31.36
CA ILE A 1003 25.69 60.33 -31.62
C ILE A 1003 24.85 60.37 -30.35
N ILE A 1004 24.61 61.59 -29.86
CA ILE A 1004 23.85 61.83 -28.63
C ILE A 1004 22.73 62.83 -28.93
N HIS A 1005 21.50 62.35 -29.04
CA HIS A 1005 20.30 63.19 -29.01
C HIS A 1005 19.82 63.34 -27.56
N HIS A 1006 19.77 64.57 -27.06
CA HIS A 1006 19.34 64.85 -25.67
C HIS A 1006 18.25 65.92 -25.60
N GLY A 1007 17.40 65.82 -24.58
CA GLY A 1007 16.24 66.69 -24.34
C GLY A 1007 16.53 68.06 -23.73
N GLY A 1008 17.79 68.52 -23.76
CA GLY A 1008 18.20 69.79 -23.16
C GLY A 1008 17.62 71.02 -23.87
N ASN A 1009 17.28 70.88 -25.16
CA ASN A 1009 16.56 71.85 -25.99
C ASN A 1009 17.07 73.30 -25.90
N GLY A 1010 18.40 73.52 -25.81
CA GLY A 1010 18.96 74.87 -25.65
C GLY A 1010 18.88 75.48 -24.25
N LEU A 1011 18.13 74.87 -23.33
CA LEU A 1011 17.88 75.38 -21.97
C LEU A 1011 18.79 74.73 -20.93
N ILE A 1012 19.02 73.43 -21.07
CA ILE A 1012 19.96 72.66 -20.26
C ILE A 1012 21.09 72.21 -21.19
N PRO A 1013 22.31 72.75 -21.04
CA PRO A 1013 23.42 72.34 -21.89
C PRO A 1013 23.81 70.89 -21.63
N PHE A 1014 24.50 70.30 -22.60
CA PHE A 1014 25.22 69.06 -22.41
C PHE A 1014 26.64 69.36 -21.90
N ASP A 1015 26.96 68.97 -20.67
CA ASP A 1015 28.22 69.30 -20.01
C ASP A 1015 29.21 68.12 -20.03
N VAL A 1016 30.31 68.25 -20.76
CA VAL A 1016 31.42 67.30 -20.71
C VAL A 1016 32.36 67.67 -19.58
N GLY A 1017 32.47 66.80 -18.57
CA GLY A 1017 33.16 67.04 -17.30
C GLY A 1017 32.22 67.22 -16.08
N ASN A 1018 30.90 67.24 -16.28
CA ASN A 1018 29.90 67.36 -15.22
C ASN A 1018 28.60 66.62 -15.59
N ALA A 1019 28.40 65.42 -15.05
CA ALA A 1019 27.23 64.59 -15.33
C ALA A 1019 26.04 64.81 -14.37
N THR A 1020 26.04 65.86 -13.55
CA THR A 1020 25.00 66.02 -12.50
C THR A 1020 23.58 66.15 -13.06
N ILE A 1021 23.42 66.90 -14.15
CA ILE A 1021 22.11 67.19 -14.76
C ILE A 1021 22.00 66.58 -16.15
N ASN A 1022 22.93 66.89 -17.07
CA ASN A 1022 22.92 66.40 -18.44
C ASN A 1022 24.33 66.53 -19.04
N GLY A 1023 25.01 65.42 -19.28
CA GLY A 1023 26.43 65.44 -19.62
C GLY A 1023 27.21 64.18 -19.23
N THR A 1024 28.54 64.25 -19.35
CA THR A 1024 29.47 63.17 -19.00
C THR A 1024 30.45 63.60 -17.92
N ALA A 1025 30.93 62.68 -17.08
CA ALA A 1025 31.90 62.99 -16.03
C ALA A 1025 33.33 63.18 -16.58
N GLY A 1026 33.68 62.47 -17.66
CA GLY A 1026 34.97 62.54 -18.34
C GLY A 1026 34.83 62.81 -19.84
N ALA A 1027 35.92 62.58 -20.57
CA ALA A 1027 35.98 62.86 -22.01
C ALA A 1027 35.06 61.94 -22.84
N ILE A 1028 34.66 62.44 -24.00
CA ILE A 1028 34.03 61.66 -25.08
C ILE A 1028 35.06 61.56 -26.20
N THR A 1029 35.47 60.35 -26.59
CA THR A 1029 36.55 60.16 -27.56
C THR A 1029 36.29 59.03 -28.56
N SER A 1030 36.56 59.30 -29.83
CA SER A 1030 36.67 58.30 -30.89
C SER A 1030 38.13 57.98 -31.24
N GLY A 1031 39.08 58.53 -30.48
CA GLY A 1031 40.52 58.41 -30.71
C GLY A 1031 41.05 59.49 -31.64
N GLU A 1032 40.43 59.65 -32.81
CA GLU A 1032 40.75 60.74 -33.75
C GLU A 1032 40.19 62.08 -33.28
N PHE A 1033 38.96 62.07 -32.76
CA PHE A 1033 38.26 63.25 -32.24
C PHE A 1033 38.02 63.08 -30.74
N THR A 1034 38.10 64.17 -29.96
CA THR A 1034 37.93 64.13 -28.50
C THR A 1034 37.37 65.43 -27.98
N ILE A 1035 36.20 65.33 -27.32
CA ILE A 1035 35.66 66.41 -26.51
C ILE A 1035 36.20 66.24 -25.09
N ALA A 1036 37.19 67.06 -24.72
CA ALA A 1036 37.80 67.03 -23.40
C ALA A 1036 37.00 67.86 -22.37
N PRO A 1037 36.97 67.49 -21.08
CA PRO A 1037 36.44 68.33 -20.01
C PRO A 1037 37.20 69.67 -19.87
N PHE A 1038 36.61 70.77 -19.39
CA PHE A 1038 35.22 71.00 -18.97
C PHE A 1038 34.51 71.87 -20.03
N GLN A 1039 33.71 71.27 -20.91
CA GLN A 1039 33.02 71.96 -22.01
C GLN A 1039 31.51 71.87 -21.87
N SER A 1040 30.77 72.88 -22.35
CA SER A 1040 29.31 72.98 -22.21
C SER A 1040 28.67 73.33 -23.54
N PHE A 1041 27.68 72.54 -23.96
CA PHE A 1041 27.06 72.62 -25.29
C PHE A 1041 25.54 72.81 -25.16
N PRO A 1042 25.03 74.06 -25.21
CA PRO A 1042 23.59 74.32 -25.24
C PRO A 1042 22.94 73.97 -26.58
N PHE A 1043 23.69 73.99 -27.68
CA PHE A 1043 23.20 73.77 -29.05
C PHE A 1043 23.89 72.57 -29.69
N THR A 1044 23.36 72.12 -30.84
CA THR A 1044 23.99 71.07 -31.63
C THR A 1044 25.46 71.36 -31.92
N TYR A 1045 26.33 70.39 -31.62
CA TYR A 1045 27.77 70.46 -31.81
C TYR A 1045 28.27 69.19 -32.48
N THR A 1046 29.11 69.36 -33.51
CA THR A 1046 29.70 68.27 -34.27
C THR A 1046 31.22 68.44 -34.30
N GLU A 1047 31.94 67.43 -33.82
CA GLU A 1047 33.39 67.31 -33.91
C GLU A 1047 33.74 65.98 -34.58
N GLY A 1048 34.02 66.04 -35.88
CA GLY A 1048 34.28 64.84 -36.67
C GLY A 1048 33.10 63.87 -36.65
N ASN A 1049 33.31 62.67 -36.10
CA ASN A 1049 32.30 61.62 -35.94
C ASN A 1049 31.62 61.62 -34.56
N ILE A 1050 31.84 62.65 -33.74
CA ILE A 1050 31.15 62.89 -32.47
C ILE A 1050 30.10 63.99 -32.68
N GLN A 1051 28.85 63.69 -32.34
CA GLN A 1051 27.71 64.61 -32.47
C GLN A 1051 26.94 64.68 -31.15
N ILE A 1052 26.82 65.89 -30.60
CA ILE A 1052 25.91 66.21 -29.49
C ILE A 1052 24.78 67.02 -30.12
N ILE A 1053 23.57 66.47 -30.16
CA ILE A 1053 22.45 67.02 -30.91
C ILE A 1053 21.40 67.55 -29.94
N SER A 1054 21.10 68.84 -30.08
CA SER A 1054 20.07 69.58 -29.34
C SER A 1054 19.22 70.38 -30.34
N ILE A 1055 18.98 71.67 -30.09
CA ILE A 1055 18.48 72.61 -31.10
C ILE A 1055 19.63 73.34 -31.81
N GLU A 1056 19.40 73.79 -33.04
CA GLU A 1056 20.35 74.62 -33.78
C GLU A 1056 20.59 75.98 -33.09
N GLN A 1057 21.82 76.48 -33.17
CA GLN A 1057 22.18 77.78 -32.60
C GLN A 1057 21.37 78.90 -33.29
N PRO A 1058 20.70 79.80 -32.53
CA PRO A 1058 19.96 80.90 -33.15
C PRO A 1058 20.89 81.80 -33.97
N ILE A 1059 20.59 81.93 -35.26
CA ILE A 1059 21.26 82.87 -36.17
C ILE A 1059 21.00 84.30 -35.68
N ASN A 1060 22.03 84.99 -35.22
CA ASN A 1060 21.93 86.41 -34.89
C ASN A 1060 21.49 87.21 -36.14
N PRO A 1061 20.49 88.10 -36.06
CA PRO A 1061 20.12 88.96 -37.18
C PRO A 1061 21.28 89.90 -37.53
N VAL A 1062 21.63 89.94 -38.82
CA VAL A 1062 22.68 90.79 -39.39
C VAL A 1062 22.33 92.27 -39.16
N ASP A 1063 23.25 93.00 -38.55
CA ASP A 1063 23.24 94.47 -38.44
C ASP A 1063 23.41 95.10 -39.83
N ILE A 1064 22.38 95.79 -40.34
CA ILE A 1064 22.40 96.51 -41.62
C ILE A 1064 22.20 98.01 -41.39
N SER A 1065 23.31 98.75 -41.32
CA SER A 1065 23.36 100.18 -41.60
C SER A 1065 23.71 100.42 -43.08
N GLU A 1066 22.72 100.98 -43.79
CA GLU A 1066 22.62 101.33 -45.22
C GLU A 1066 23.61 102.45 -45.69
N PRO A 1067 23.82 102.73 -47.01
CA PRO A 1067 22.75 103.19 -47.95
C PRO A 1067 22.81 102.82 -49.46
N GLN A 1068 21.59 102.59 -50.00
CA GLN A 1068 20.93 103.16 -51.22
C GLN A 1068 21.36 102.83 -52.68
N GLN A 1069 20.37 102.45 -53.54
CA GLN A 1069 19.55 103.38 -54.38
C GLN A 1069 18.48 102.70 -55.31
N GLN A 1070 17.20 103.13 -55.18
CA GLN A 1070 16.05 103.34 -56.14
C GLN A 1070 15.66 102.34 -57.29
N PRO A 1071 14.43 102.40 -57.91
CA PRO A 1071 13.14 103.13 -57.65
C PRO A 1071 11.85 102.21 -57.69
N SER A 1072 10.77 102.40 -56.91
CA SER A 1072 9.55 103.26 -56.95
C SER A 1072 8.36 102.92 -57.92
N LEU A 1073 7.23 102.48 -57.32
CA LEU A 1073 5.77 102.79 -57.55
C LEU A 1073 5.04 102.20 -58.80
N THR A 1074 3.73 101.77 -58.83
CA THR A 1074 2.47 102.10 -58.09
C THR A 1074 1.32 101.06 -58.41
N PRO A 1075 0.02 101.17 -57.98
CA PRO A 1075 -0.76 100.12 -57.26
C PRO A 1075 -2.03 99.56 -57.98
N ILE A 1076 -2.85 98.74 -57.28
CA ILE A 1076 -4.35 98.85 -57.13
C ILE A 1076 -5.04 97.57 -56.53
N THR A 1077 -5.71 97.78 -55.38
CA THR A 1077 -6.97 97.29 -54.72
C THR A 1077 -7.60 95.89 -54.85
N GLN A 1078 -8.03 95.31 -53.70
CA GLN A 1078 -9.44 95.13 -53.21
C GLN A 1078 -9.43 94.18 -51.97
N GLN A 1079 -9.74 94.61 -50.72
CA GLN A 1079 -11.03 94.82 -50.04
C GLN A 1079 -11.62 93.57 -49.28
N ILE A 1080 -11.25 93.40 -47.98
CA ILE A 1080 -12.05 93.33 -46.69
C ILE A 1080 -13.34 92.46 -46.66
N PRO A 1081 -13.80 91.76 -45.56
CA PRO A 1081 -13.53 91.91 -44.09
C PRO A 1081 -13.19 90.59 -43.32
N ASN A 1082 -12.58 90.56 -42.12
CA ASN A 1082 -12.76 91.21 -40.80
C ASN A 1082 -13.95 90.68 -39.96
N LEU A 1083 -13.66 89.96 -38.86
CA LEU A 1083 -14.31 90.20 -37.58
C LEU A 1083 -13.39 89.80 -36.39
N ASP A 1084 -13.13 90.82 -35.56
CA ASP A 1084 -12.49 90.88 -34.23
C ASP A 1084 -13.13 89.91 -33.21
N VAL A 1085 -12.42 89.21 -32.31
CA VAL A 1085 -11.56 89.62 -31.16
C VAL A 1085 -12.35 89.81 -29.85
N ASP A 1086 -11.74 89.31 -28.76
CA ASP A 1086 -11.97 89.61 -27.33
C ASP A 1086 -13.17 88.92 -26.62
N ILE A 1087 -13.10 88.47 -25.36
CA ILE A 1087 -12.10 88.56 -24.28
C ILE A 1087 -12.47 87.53 -23.20
N ALA A 1088 -11.44 87.03 -22.49
CA ALA A 1088 -11.32 86.71 -21.04
C ALA A 1088 -12.58 86.24 -20.27
N VAL A 1089 -12.58 85.30 -19.31
CA VAL A 1089 -11.64 84.76 -18.31
C VAL A 1089 -12.59 84.29 -17.19
N GLU A 1090 -12.22 83.22 -16.47
CA GLU A 1090 -12.59 82.88 -15.07
C GLU A 1090 -14.00 83.24 -14.57
N GLU A 1091 -14.80 82.39 -13.95
CA GLU A 1091 -14.59 81.19 -13.15
C GLU A 1091 -15.93 81.10 -12.36
N VAL A 1092 -16.11 80.05 -11.57
CA VAL A 1092 -17.10 80.02 -10.47
C VAL A 1092 -18.54 79.77 -10.92
N GLU A 1093 -18.92 78.50 -11.09
CA GLU A 1093 -19.25 77.51 -10.03
C GLU A 1093 -20.76 77.41 -9.85
N GLY A 1094 -21.24 76.18 -9.65
CA GLY A 1094 -22.67 75.90 -9.56
C GLY A 1094 -23.01 74.46 -9.92
N TYR A 1095 -22.22 73.47 -9.51
CA TYR A 1095 -22.51 72.71 -8.28
C TYR A 1095 -23.79 71.86 -8.36
N PHE A 1096 -23.60 70.57 -8.12
CA PHE A 1096 -24.61 69.54 -7.81
C PHE A 1096 -25.41 68.98 -9.00
N THR A 1097 -24.98 67.83 -9.52
CA THR A 1097 -25.58 66.53 -9.12
C THR A 1097 -24.73 65.36 -9.64
N ASN A 1098 -24.27 64.55 -8.69
CA ASN A 1098 -24.05 63.09 -8.67
C ASN A 1098 -23.99 62.35 -10.02
N ASP A 1099 -22.93 61.61 -10.33
CA ASP A 1099 -22.39 60.45 -9.62
C ASP A 1099 -23.30 59.21 -9.66
N PHE A 1100 -22.73 58.18 -10.28
CA PHE A 1100 -23.02 56.75 -10.18
C PHE A 1100 -24.33 56.15 -10.75
N GLN A 1101 -24.11 55.08 -11.52
CA GLN A 1101 -24.91 53.87 -11.81
C GLN A 1101 -25.09 53.70 -13.33
N ASN A 1102 -24.67 52.64 -13.99
CA ASN A 1102 -24.10 51.35 -13.65
C ASN A 1102 -23.52 50.80 -14.97
N HIS A 1103 -22.72 49.73 -14.88
CA HIS A 1103 -22.80 48.53 -15.72
C HIS A 1103 -23.76 48.66 -16.93
N TRP A 1104 -23.27 48.34 -18.12
CA TRP A 1104 -23.41 47.00 -18.69
C TRP A 1104 -22.24 46.73 -19.64
#